data_AF-A0A2N6LBQ1-F1
#
_entry.id   AF-A0A2N6LBQ1-F1
#
_cell.length_a   1.000
_cell.length_b   1.000
_cell.length_c   1.000
_cell.angle_alpha   90.00
_cell.angle_beta   90.00
_cell.angle_gamma   90.00
#
_symmetry.space_group_name_H-M   'P 1'
#
loop_
_entity.id
_entity.type
_entity.pdbx_description
1 polymer ?
#
loop_
_entity_poly.entity_id
_entity_poly.type
_entity_poly.pdbx_seq_one_letter_code
_entity_poly.pdbx_strand_id
1 'polypeptide(L)'
;MVRELERKRLLANFPETAPAAYPVFFRTYSRRREAQTRETWEQVCDRTLGGLINLGKLQPQEVEILERMQRNLKALPSGRWLWVGGTDWIAKPQNFSGAYNCTSTNLQNWSAFGLIMDLAMMGCGTGAVLEPKYINQLPPIRNRLNVTIQGEIGFTPRLERREFTEVKIDTDSHRVIIYVGDSRQGWVQSYQSLLELSTDERFTQEVQVIVDISDVRQAGEVLNGFGGVANPVKLPGLYQRCASILNKAVGRQLNSVECCLLIDEAAVTIVAGNIRRCLPEDALVHTFQGLVPIRDIQVGDLVQTPLGFRRVVDKFDQGFQEVYEIETNATYPRGTLNHRQAVLTDAKGGITWKPIASLVEGDRLLHNTQVLPGTVTHLPPDFTQERPTQSRNVKSFIIPDLTPEIAWLIGFTHVHGYVALGCNKYGKPYGRVEWAMNGLDVELLPRIQTKIDAALALFGLSATHISVKGENTVKSICSSIRFAEYFYRYIKQPNIPLQVPSFILQGSVDIRAAYLAGLMDSDGAVNNRPPHLITTVYRSFIRQVAAVLSSLGIAGRISIVYPQQKRWQAKYNLTIPALKERYNALIAPHSVKGEIKQGLKMYGFTVPGKIMREAYTYSEMREMGFQGSCSVDTNYERYVAEADTSLDIPVTVKGLGSYDYVQTYDIEVEEAHCFYCDGYLTHNSAGMRQGNSDDNLFADAKANLWQQDENGNWRIDPERDSLRMANHTRVFHSKPTLEECVDAVRKQYYSGEGAIQWAGEAVARANCDLLSTASLKTEFLQAYQQGTAKQWLQEHYPSLDERELEHRLARFGLNPCGEIIGSNFHCNLSEVHLNQIDPHNYKEQEEAFTAGALFVAALLHHKFQEPRYQEARELDPIVGVSFTGLFDFFVHAFGVDWLHWWAQGRPNTAQGLAFKRQEEKYLSTWKDIVHRVVWDYCAKHNLKRPNRCTTVQPSGTKSLLTGASPGWHPPKAQRFIRRITFRKNDPVALACIDYGYNVIPSQSDKDEQGNLLNDPFDSRVSEWLVEIPVAVPWADLPGADEVDISKFSALSQMDFYMQVQKFYVTHNTSATIELREQEIEALGTRIYETIRDDEGYISAALLARFDDHQTFPRLPFEPITKQQYEKLMQEVKMRRQTHDFHTALSRYDFGELMEVGPAGCDSDKCMLPEENPN
;
A
#
# COMPACT_ATOMS: atom_id res chain seq x y z
N MET A 1 45.56 -10.48 32.97
CA MET A 1 45.69 -9.21 33.72
C MET A 1 46.04 -8.02 32.82
N VAL A 2 47.25 -7.89 32.23
CA VAL A 2 47.56 -6.68 31.42
C VAL A 2 46.75 -6.61 30.10
N ARG A 3 46.50 -7.74 29.43
CA ARG A 3 45.74 -7.80 28.16
C ARG A 3 44.21 -7.58 28.28
N GLU A 4 43.68 -7.29 29.47
CA GLU A 4 42.22 -7.15 29.69
C GLU A 4 41.76 -5.69 29.90
N LEU A 5 42.69 -4.74 30.08
CA LEU A 5 42.35 -3.34 30.37
C LEU A 5 42.45 -2.39 29.17
N GLU A 6 43.25 -2.74 28.15
CA GLU A 6 43.37 -1.93 26.91
C GLU A 6 42.39 -2.36 25.81
N ARG A 7 41.48 -3.30 26.09
CA ARG A 7 40.32 -3.58 25.23
C ARG A 7 39.11 -2.72 25.60
N LYS A 8 39.34 -1.43 25.87
CA LYS A 8 38.31 -0.39 25.69
C LYS A 8 37.91 -0.38 24.21
N ARG A 9 36.94 -1.22 23.86
CA ARG A 9 36.28 -1.18 22.56
C ARG A 9 35.77 0.25 22.35
N LEU A 10 36.30 0.92 21.33
CA LEU A 10 35.56 1.97 20.64
C LEU A 10 34.41 1.28 19.90
N LEU A 11 33.35 0.95 20.64
CA LEU A 11 32.10 0.49 20.07
C LEU A 11 31.63 1.58 19.10
N ALA A 12 31.47 1.22 17.84
CA ALA A 12 31.04 2.15 16.80
C ALA A 12 29.54 2.46 16.96
N ASN A 13 29.23 3.36 17.90
CA ASN A 13 27.89 3.87 18.14
C ASN A 13 27.46 4.80 17.00
N PHE A 14 26.16 4.85 16.73
CA PHE A 14 25.61 5.88 15.84
C PHE A 14 25.77 7.28 16.49
N PRO A 15 25.90 8.37 15.70
CA PRO A 15 26.11 9.72 16.23
C PRO A 15 24.99 10.16 17.18
N GLU A 16 25.31 10.93 18.23
CA GLU A 16 24.28 11.51 19.11
C GLU A 16 23.36 12.50 18.36
N THR A 17 23.85 13.10 17.28
CA THR A 17 23.08 13.91 16.32
C THR A 17 22.19 13.09 15.38
N ALA A 18 22.26 11.75 15.44
CA ALA A 18 21.48 10.81 14.64
C ALA A 18 20.51 9.98 15.51
N PRO A 19 19.63 10.60 16.32
CA PRO A 19 18.85 9.87 17.33
C PRO A 19 17.90 8.80 16.74
N ALA A 20 17.53 8.93 15.45
CA ALA A 20 16.74 7.97 14.69
C ALA A 20 17.52 6.70 14.23
N ALA A 21 18.85 6.68 14.34
CA ALA A 21 19.68 5.69 13.67
C ALA A 21 19.47 4.26 14.19
N TYR A 22 19.50 4.05 15.51
CA TYR A 22 19.27 2.73 16.13
C TYR A 22 17.91 2.12 15.75
N PRO A 23 16.76 2.81 15.90
CA PRO A 23 15.46 2.26 15.48
C PRO A 23 15.39 1.91 13.98
N VAL A 24 15.99 2.73 13.11
CA VAL A 24 16.01 2.46 11.67
C VAL A 24 16.92 1.28 11.31
N PHE A 25 18.08 1.17 11.95
CA PHE A 25 19.03 0.08 11.74
C PHE A 25 18.43 -1.29 12.09
N PHE A 26 17.91 -1.44 13.31
CA PHE A 26 17.47 -2.75 13.80
C PHE A 26 16.21 -3.29 13.11
N ARG A 27 15.35 -2.42 12.56
CA ARG A 27 14.16 -2.82 11.78
C ARG A 27 14.43 -3.11 10.31
N THR A 28 15.59 -2.71 9.76
CA THR A 28 15.81 -2.66 8.29
C THR A 28 17.07 -3.39 7.80
N TYR A 29 18.17 -3.34 8.55
CA TYR A 29 19.49 -3.82 8.12
C TYR A 29 20.09 -4.91 9.01
N SER A 30 19.64 -4.98 10.27
CA SER A 30 20.02 -6.03 11.22
C SER A 30 19.24 -7.32 10.94
N ARG A 31 19.94 -8.38 10.54
CA ARG A 31 19.38 -9.73 10.38
C ARG A 31 19.39 -10.48 11.70
N ARG A 32 18.52 -11.49 11.86
CA ARG A 32 18.66 -12.54 12.88
C ARG A 32 19.65 -13.61 12.43
N ARG A 33 20.28 -14.25 13.42
CA ARG A 33 21.16 -15.42 13.26
C ARG A 33 20.51 -16.65 13.90
N GLU A 34 21.01 -17.84 13.57
CA GLU A 34 20.50 -19.13 14.09
C GLU A 34 20.46 -19.18 15.63
N ALA A 35 21.38 -18.48 16.29
CA ALA A 35 21.41 -18.27 17.75
C ALA A 35 20.40 -17.21 18.26
N GLN A 36 19.24 -17.09 17.59
CA GLN A 36 18.07 -16.23 17.92
C GLN A 36 18.36 -14.72 18.14
N THR A 37 19.55 -14.24 17.82
CA THR A 37 20.00 -12.86 18.09
C THR A 37 20.12 -12.04 16.81
N ARG A 38 19.85 -10.74 16.90
CA ARG A 38 20.01 -9.76 15.80
C ARG A 38 21.47 -9.30 15.66
N GLU A 39 21.84 -8.93 14.43
CA GLU A 39 23.18 -8.41 14.11
C GLU A 39 23.41 -6.99 14.67
N THR A 40 24.55 -6.78 15.33
CA THR A 40 25.02 -5.43 15.70
C THR A 40 25.51 -4.66 14.47
N TRP A 41 25.71 -3.34 14.60
CA TRP A 41 26.32 -2.53 13.53
C TRP A 41 27.70 -3.06 13.13
N GLU A 42 28.54 -3.43 14.11
CA GLU A 42 29.84 -4.06 13.87
C GLU A 42 29.70 -5.35 13.06
N GLN A 43 28.72 -6.21 13.39
CA GLN A 43 28.49 -7.48 12.71
C GLN A 43 27.93 -7.33 11.29
N VAL A 44 27.10 -6.32 11.03
CA VAL A 44 26.67 -5.97 9.67
C VAL A 44 27.85 -5.43 8.87
N CYS A 45 28.73 -4.62 9.47
CA CYS A 45 30.00 -4.22 8.83
C CYS A 45 30.87 -5.44 8.51
N ASP A 46 31.11 -6.33 9.46
CA ASP A 46 31.94 -7.54 9.28
C ASP A 46 31.41 -8.41 8.12
N ARG A 47 30.10 -8.68 8.09
CA ARG A 47 29.43 -9.47 7.05
C ARG A 47 29.52 -8.79 5.68
N THR A 48 29.17 -7.52 5.60
CA THR A 48 29.08 -6.80 4.32
C THR A 48 30.45 -6.48 3.72
N LEU A 49 31.44 -6.16 4.57
CA LEU A 49 32.85 -6.00 4.19
C LEU A 49 33.47 -7.34 3.79
N GLY A 50 33.20 -8.43 4.51
CA GLY A 50 33.61 -9.78 4.10
C GLY A 50 33.11 -10.16 2.71
N GLY A 51 31.85 -9.83 2.40
CA GLY A 51 31.29 -9.96 1.04
C GLY A 51 32.05 -9.14 -0.01
N LEU A 52 32.41 -7.89 0.31
CA LEU A 52 33.15 -6.98 -0.59
C LEU A 52 34.60 -7.42 -0.79
N ILE A 53 35.27 -7.96 0.23
CA ILE A 53 36.62 -8.54 0.14
C ILE A 53 36.61 -9.73 -0.84
N ASN A 54 35.68 -10.66 -0.65
CA ASN A 54 35.57 -11.88 -1.45
C ASN A 54 35.21 -11.58 -2.91
N LEU A 55 34.30 -10.64 -3.16
CA LEU A 55 33.87 -10.24 -4.50
C LEU A 55 34.90 -9.33 -5.20
N GLY A 56 35.33 -8.27 -4.50
CA GLY A 56 36.11 -7.16 -5.03
C GLY A 56 37.63 -7.31 -4.95
N LYS A 57 38.15 -8.41 -4.41
CA LYS A 57 39.60 -8.73 -4.37
C LYS A 57 40.46 -7.57 -3.82
N LEU A 58 39.93 -6.91 -2.78
CA LEU A 58 40.44 -5.67 -2.21
C LEU A 58 41.82 -5.86 -1.58
N GLN A 59 42.69 -4.87 -1.73
CA GLN A 59 43.99 -4.80 -1.07
C GLN A 59 43.84 -4.42 0.41
N PRO A 60 44.78 -4.79 1.30
CA PRO A 60 44.65 -4.49 2.74
C PRO A 60 44.38 -3.02 3.08
N GLN A 61 44.96 -2.09 2.32
CA GLN A 61 44.72 -0.63 2.47
C GLN A 61 43.32 -0.21 2.02
N GLU A 62 42.77 -0.86 0.98
CA GLU A 62 41.39 -0.65 0.50
C GLU A 62 40.37 -1.23 1.50
N VAL A 63 40.73 -2.32 2.19
CA VAL A 63 39.94 -2.89 3.28
C VAL A 63 39.96 -1.98 4.51
N GLU A 64 41.13 -1.47 4.91
CA GLU A 64 41.27 -0.58 6.08
C GLU A 64 40.44 0.71 5.93
N ILE A 65 40.46 1.33 4.74
CA ILE A 65 39.69 2.55 4.48
C ILE A 65 38.18 2.28 4.39
N LEU A 66 37.75 1.18 3.76
CA LEU A 66 36.36 0.75 3.75
C LEU A 66 35.86 0.45 5.16
N GLU A 67 36.63 -0.29 5.95
CA GLU A 67 36.30 -0.59 7.36
C GLU A 67 36.19 0.71 8.18
N ARG A 68 37.18 1.61 8.08
CA ARG A 68 37.18 2.88 8.80
C ARG A 68 35.99 3.76 8.41
N MET A 69 35.71 3.91 7.12
CA MET A 69 34.61 4.78 6.66
C MET A 69 33.23 4.16 6.90
N GLN A 70 33.09 2.83 6.83
CA GLN A 70 31.83 2.15 7.11
C GLN A 70 31.51 2.16 8.60
N ARG A 71 32.43 1.70 9.47
CA ARG A 71 32.17 1.64 10.91
C ARG A 71 31.84 3.02 11.49
N ASN A 72 32.54 4.07 11.04
CA ASN A 72 32.28 5.47 11.43
C ASN A 72 31.16 6.16 10.61
N LEU A 73 30.38 5.42 9.82
CA LEU A 73 29.19 5.90 9.10
C LEU A 73 29.44 7.06 8.11
N LYS A 74 30.68 7.23 7.61
CA LYS A 74 31.07 8.30 6.68
C LYS A 74 30.83 7.93 5.22
N ALA A 75 30.92 6.65 4.88
CA ALA A 75 30.51 6.12 3.58
C ALA A 75 29.91 4.72 3.74
N LEU A 76 28.76 4.48 3.11
CA LEU A 76 28.00 3.22 3.19
C LEU A 76 27.71 2.63 1.79
N PRO A 77 27.57 1.30 1.66
CA PRO A 77 27.07 0.67 0.44
C PRO A 77 25.55 0.88 0.25
N SER A 78 24.96 0.22 -0.76
CA SER A 78 23.51 0.24 -0.97
C SER A 78 22.75 -0.35 0.24
N GLY A 79 21.52 0.13 0.48
CA GLY A 79 20.66 -0.41 1.54
C GLY A 79 20.35 -1.90 1.33
N ARG A 80 20.26 -2.34 0.06
CA ARG A 80 20.13 -3.75 -0.30
C ARG A 80 21.40 -4.55 0.03
N TRP A 81 22.60 -4.01 -0.21
CA TRP A 81 23.85 -4.68 0.18
C TRP A 81 24.04 -4.76 1.69
N LEU A 82 23.58 -3.78 2.47
CA LEU A 82 23.53 -3.89 3.94
C LEU A 82 22.71 -5.13 4.38
N TRP A 83 21.60 -5.41 3.68
CA TRP A 83 20.72 -6.56 3.96
C TRP A 83 21.24 -7.91 3.43
N VAL A 84 21.74 -7.98 2.19
CA VAL A 84 22.10 -9.28 1.54
C VAL A 84 23.60 -9.52 1.37
N GLY A 85 24.43 -8.48 1.40
CA GLY A 85 25.88 -8.57 1.18
C GLY A 85 26.53 -9.53 2.17
N GLY A 86 27.39 -10.43 1.66
CA GLY A 86 28.05 -11.45 2.48
C GLY A 86 27.17 -12.58 3.00
N THR A 87 25.98 -12.80 2.43
CA THR A 87 25.12 -13.97 2.72
C THR A 87 25.26 -15.07 1.67
N ASP A 88 25.01 -16.33 2.06
CA ASP A 88 24.99 -17.48 1.13
C ASP A 88 23.90 -17.37 0.05
N TRP A 89 22.91 -16.49 0.25
CA TRP A 89 21.90 -16.20 -0.76
C TRP A 89 22.49 -15.36 -1.90
N ILE A 90 23.28 -14.31 -1.61
CA ILE A 90 23.86 -13.45 -2.66
C ILE A 90 25.11 -14.06 -3.31
N ALA A 91 25.74 -15.06 -2.69
CA ALA A 91 26.85 -15.81 -3.28
C ALA A 91 26.46 -16.59 -4.57
N LYS A 92 25.16 -16.70 -4.87
CA LYS A 92 24.61 -17.45 -6.01
C LYS A 92 24.34 -16.50 -7.19
N PRO A 93 24.92 -16.72 -8.40
CA PRO A 93 24.78 -15.80 -9.54
C PRO A 93 23.35 -15.44 -9.94
N GLN A 94 22.40 -16.38 -9.83
CA GLN A 94 20.98 -16.18 -10.10
C GLN A 94 20.27 -15.19 -9.16
N ASN A 95 20.95 -14.75 -8.10
CA ASN A 95 20.46 -13.78 -7.12
C ASN A 95 21.22 -12.44 -7.17
N PHE A 96 22.26 -12.27 -8.01
CA PHE A 96 23.08 -11.05 -8.06
C PHE A 96 22.26 -9.77 -8.30
N SER A 97 21.20 -9.85 -9.10
CA SER A 97 20.24 -8.74 -9.31
C SER A 97 19.66 -8.21 -7.98
N GLY A 98 19.46 -9.11 -7.01
CA GLY A 98 18.99 -8.79 -5.66
C GLY A 98 20.03 -8.12 -4.73
N ALA A 99 21.25 -7.82 -5.19
CA ALA A 99 22.17 -6.91 -4.51
C ALA A 99 21.86 -5.42 -4.77
N TYR A 100 21.09 -5.14 -5.82
CA TYR A 100 20.79 -3.79 -6.32
C TYR A 100 19.35 -3.39 -5.92
N ASN A 101 19.10 -2.09 -5.72
CA ASN A 101 17.77 -1.62 -5.30
C ASN A 101 16.76 -1.63 -6.47
N CYS A 102 17.24 -1.26 -7.66
CA CYS A 102 16.44 -0.91 -8.82
C CYS A 102 17.13 -1.29 -10.14
N THR A 103 16.34 -1.32 -11.21
CA THR A 103 16.74 -1.69 -12.57
C THR A 103 15.91 -0.93 -13.60
N SER A 104 16.39 -0.88 -14.85
CA SER A 104 15.63 -0.40 -16.00
C SER A 104 15.87 -1.30 -17.21
N THR A 105 14.81 -1.62 -17.94
CA THR A 105 14.80 -2.64 -19.01
C THR A 105 14.18 -2.08 -20.29
N ASN A 106 14.83 -2.28 -21.43
CA ASN A 106 14.29 -1.91 -22.73
C ASN A 106 13.36 -3.03 -23.23
N LEU A 107 12.10 -2.71 -23.54
CA LEU A 107 11.09 -3.72 -23.85
C LEU A 107 11.11 -4.13 -25.33
N GLN A 108 12.07 -4.99 -25.67
CA GLN A 108 12.37 -5.39 -27.06
C GLN A 108 11.93 -6.81 -27.45
N ASN A 109 11.60 -7.69 -26.48
CA ASN A 109 11.29 -9.10 -26.70
C ASN A 109 10.48 -9.72 -25.55
N TRP A 110 9.88 -10.89 -25.75
CA TRP A 110 9.06 -11.56 -24.72
C TRP A 110 9.83 -11.88 -23.44
N SER A 111 11.12 -12.23 -23.54
CA SER A 111 11.98 -12.41 -22.37
C SER A 111 12.24 -11.12 -21.58
N ALA A 112 12.02 -9.92 -22.14
CA ALA A 112 12.04 -8.67 -21.38
C ALA A 112 10.92 -8.61 -20.34
N PHE A 113 9.71 -9.07 -20.69
CA PHE A 113 8.56 -9.11 -19.77
C PHE A 113 8.81 -10.12 -18.63
N GLY A 114 9.23 -11.35 -18.99
CA GLY A 114 9.59 -12.38 -18.01
C GLY A 114 10.69 -11.92 -17.05
N LEU A 115 11.70 -11.23 -17.58
CA LEU A 115 12.79 -10.64 -16.80
C LEU A 115 12.31 -9.54 -15.84
N ILE A 116 11.40 -8.66 -16.27
CA ILE A 116 10.81 -7.63 -15.37
C ILE A 116 10.02 -8.29 -14.23
N MET A 117 9.28 -9.37 -14.52
CA MET A 117 8.62 -10.20 -13.50
C MET A 117 9.64 -10.83 -12.53
N ASP A 118 10.73 -11.42 -13.03
CA ASP A 118 11.79 -12.02 -12.22
C ASP A 118 12.43 -11.02 -11.23
N LEU A 119 12.68 -9.81 -11.71
CA LEU A 119 13.29 -8.72 -10.94
C LEU A 119 12.35 -8.19 -9.85
N ALA A 120 11.06 -8.03 -10.15
CA ALA A 120 10.06 -7.67 -9.17
C ALA A 120 9.90 -8.76 -8.09
N MET A 121 9.97 -10.06 -8.44
CA MET A 121 9.98 -11.17 -7.47
C MET A 121 11.23 -11.20 -6.57
N MET A 122 12.33 -10.56 -6.97
CA MET A 122 13.50 -10.30 -6.10
C MET A 122 13.38 -8.99 -5.28
N GLY A 123 12.21 -8.34 -5.31
CA GLY A 123 11.99 -7.05 -4.66
C GLY A 123 12.91 -5.94 -5.19
N CYS A 124 13.25 -5.97 -6.48
CA CYS A 124 13.95 -4.91 -7.18
C CYS A 124 12.92 -3.95 -7.81
N GLY A 125 13.12 -2.63 -7.67
CA GLY A 125 12.25 -1.65 -8.32
C GLY A 125 12.46 -1.62 -9.83
N THR A 126 11.44 -1.97 -10.62
CA THR A 126 11.54 -2.16 -12.07
C THR A 126 11.04 -0.95 -12.87
N GLY A 127 11.97 -0.25 -13.53
CA GLY A 127 11.67 0.66 -14.62
C GLY A 127 11.60 -0.09 -15.96
N ALA A 128 10.77 0.38 -16.89
CA ALA A 128 10.70 -0.15 -18.25
C ALA A 128 10.67 1.01 -19.27
N VAL A 129 11.39 0.85 -20.38
CA VAL A 129 11.45 1.81 -21.50
C VAL A 129 10.66 1.25 -22.68
N LEU A 130 9.60 1.96 -23.07
CA LEU A 130 8.50 1.49 -23.93
C LEU A 130 8.41 2.24 -25.26
N GLU A 131 9.52 2.76 -25.76
CA GLU A 131 9.55 3.53 -26.99
C GLU A 131 9.33 2.69 -28.26
N PRO A 132 8.79 3.29 -29.35
CA PRO A 132 8.60 2.65 -30.65
C PRO A 132 9.81 1.86 -31.15
N LYS A 133 11.04 2.36 -30.95
CA LYS A 133 12.28 1.69 -31.39
C LYS A 133 12.57 0.35 -30.69
N TYR A 134 11.92 0.06 -29.56
CA TYR A 134 11.98 -1.23 -28.87
C TYR A 134 10.70 -2.03 -29.06
N ILE A 135 9.51 -1.44 -28.85
CA ILE A 135 8.26 -2.19 -28.95
C ILE A 135 7.95 -2.65 -30.38
N ASN A 136 8.40 -1.91 -31.41
CA ASN A 136 8.28 -2.34 -32.81
C ASN A 136 9.27 -3.47 -33.19
N GLN A 137 10.09 -3.97 -32.26
CA GLN A 137 10.86 -5.22 -32.42
C GLN A 137 10.05 -6.46 -32.00
N LEU A 138 8.96 -6.28 -31.24
CA LEU A 138 8.04 -7.37 -30.92
C LEU A 138 7.36 -7.86 -32.23
N PRO A 139 7.27 -9.18 -32.49
CA PRO A 139 6.62 -9.65 -33.70
C PRO A 139 5.14 -9.25 -33.71
N PRO A 140 4.53 -9.00 -34.89
CA PRO A 140 3.09 -8.87 -34.98
C PRO A 140 2.40 -10.11 -34.38
N ILE A 141 1.35 -9.92 -33.59
CA ILE A 141 0.61 -11.02 -32.99
C ILE A 141 -0.07 -11.82 -34.10
N ARG A 142 0.19 -13.12 -34.18
CA ARG A 142 -0.27 -14.01 -35.25
C ARG A 142 -1.30 -15.01 -34.77
N ASN A 143 -1.11 -15.52 -33.56
CA ASN A 143 -1.89 -16.64 -33.04
C ASN A 143 -2.94 -16.10 -32.06
N ARG A 144 -4.20 -16.48 -32.30
CA ARG A 144 -5.27 -16.27 -31.31
C ARG A 144 -5.10 -17.32 -30.21
N LEU A 145 -4.88 -16.88 -28.98
CA LEU A 145 -4.68 -17.78 -27.84
C LEU A 145 -6.01 -18.04 -27.14
N ASN A 146 -6.43 -19.31 -27.06
CA ASN A 146 -7.52 -19.73 -26.19
C ASN A 146 -6.93 -20.41 -24.94
N VAL A 147 -7.04 -19.76 -23.78
CA VAL A 147 -6.36 -20.19 -22.53
C VAL A 147 -7.32 -20.85 -21.56
N THR A 148 -7.02 -22.09 -21.20
CA THR A 148 -7.68 -22.84 -20.13
C THR A 148 -6.69 -23.14 -19.01
N ILE A 149 -7.17 -23.17 -17.76
CA ILE A 149 -6.38 -23.55 -16.59
C ILE A 149 -6.71 -25.00 -16.22
N GLN A 150 -5.71 -25.76 -15.81
CA GLN A 150 -5.81 -27.16 -15.36
C GLN A 150 -5.15 -27.31 -13.99
N GLY A 151 -5.67 -28.21 -13.15
CA GLY A 151 -5.14 -28.46 -11.81
C GLY A 151 -5.48 -27.37 -10.78
N GLU A 152 -5.03 -27.57 -9.54
CA GLU A 152 -5.29 -26.68 -8.41
C GLU A 152 -3.96 -26.36 -7.68
N ILE A 153 -3.85 -25.15 -7.15
CA ILE A 153 -2.71 -24.72 -6.32
C ILE A 153 -2.56 -25.66 -5.11
N GLY A 154 -1.34 -26.16 -4.89
CA GLY A 154 -0.99 -27.06 -3.80
C GLY A 154 -1.34 -28.53 -4.03
N PHE A 155 -1.91 -28.89 -5.18
CA PHE A 155 -2.34 -30.27 -5.47
C PHE A 155 -1.18 -31.27 -5.45
N THR A 156 -0.05 -30.95 -6.07
CA THR A 156 1.13 -31.83 -6.06
C THR A 156 1.85 -31.75 -4.71
N PRO A 157 2.13 -32.89 -4.04
CA PRO A 157 2.86 -32.93 -2.78
C PRO A 157 4.25 -32.27 -2.90
N ARG A 158 4.71 -31.59 -1.84
CA ARG A 158 5.94 -30.77 -1.84
C ARG A 158 7.23 -31.47 -2.34
N LEU A 159 7.30 -32.80 -2.30
CA LEU A 159 8.45 -33.58 -2.78
C LEU A 159 8.35 -33.98 -4.27
N GLU A 160 7.21 -33.77 -4.91
CA GLU A 160 6.88 -34.22 -6.28
C GLU A 160 6.68 -33.04 -7.26
N ARG A 161 6.56 -31.81 -6.75
CA ARG A 161 6.42 -30.57 -7.53
C ARG A 161 7.62 -30.34 -8.44
N ARG A 162 7.39 -29.97 -9.72
CA ARG A 162 8.45 -29.44 -10.58
C ARG A 162 8.96 -28.11 -10.04
N GLU A 163 10.27 -27.87 -10.07
CA GLU A 163 10.83 -26.54 -9.76
C GLU A 163 10.71 -25.57 -10.95
N PHE A 164 10.73 -26.09 -12.18
CA PHE A 164 10.75 -25.34 -13.44
C PHE A 164 9.55 -25.69 -14.33
N THR A 165 9.22 -24.80 -15.26
CA THR A 165 8.05 -24.98 -16.12
C THR A 165 8.35 -25.91 -17.30
N GLU A 166 7.43 -26.83 -17.58
CA GLU A 166 7.52 -27.81 -18.66
C GLU A 166 6.47 -27.47 -19.73
N VAL A 167 6.90 -27.19 -20.97
CA VAL A 167 5.98 -26.85 -22.08
C VAL A 167 5.95 -27.99 -23.11
N LYS A 168 4.77 -28.55 -23.35
CA LYS A 168 4.51 -29.59 -24.37
C LYS A 168 3.69 -29.01 -25.51
N ILE A 169 4.14 -29.22 -26.74
CA ILE A 169 3.53 -28.65 -27.95
C ILE A 169 3.17 -29.78 -28.91
N ASP A 170 1.92 -29.78 -29.36
CA ASP A 170 1.38 -30.59 -30.44
C ASP A 170 0.95 -29.64 -31.57
N THR A 171 1.74 -29.62 -32.64
CA THR A 171 1.49 -28.78 -33.83
C THR A 171 0.31 -29.28 -34.64
N ASP A 172 0.05 -30.59 -34.65
CA ASP A 172 -0.93 -31.22 -35.53
C ASP A 172 -2.35 -31.01 -34.99
N SER A 173 -2.51 -30.93 -33.66
CA SER A 173 -3.77 -30.53 -33.00
C SER A 173 -3.82 -29.06 -32.55
N HIS A 174 -2.84 -28.23 -32.92
CA HIS A 174 -2.73 -26.82 -32.52
C HIS A 174 -2.84 -26.60 -30.99
N ARG A 175 -2.26 -27.51 -30.20
CA ARG A 175 -2.44 -27.60 -28.74
C ARG A 175 -1.13 -27.48 -27.99
N VAL A 176 -1.16 -26.75 -26.88
CA VAL A 176 -0.01 -26.54 -25.98
C VAL A 176 -0.41 -26.79 -24.53
N ILE A 177 0.49 -27.38 -23.74
CA ILE A 177 0.32 -27.58 -22.29
C ILE A 177 1.55 -27.01 -21.57
N ILE A 178 1.33 -26.07 -20.65
CA ILE A 178 2.34 -25.40 -19.83
C ILE A 178 2.15 -25.89 -18.38
N TYR A 179 3.01 -26.78 -17.88
CA TYR A 179 3.03 -27.18 -16.47
C TYR A 179 3.87 -26.19 -15.66
N VAL A 180 3.26 -25.45 -14.75
CA VAL A 180 3.88 -24.31 -14.03
C VAL A 180 4.71 -24.78 -12.84
N GLY A 181 6.02 -24.52 -12.85
CA GLY A 181 6.93 -24.91 -11.77
C GLY A 181 6.80 -24.11 -10.48
N ASP A 182 7.07 -24.76 -9.34
CA ASP A 182 7.01 -24.20 -7.97
C ASP A 182 8.22 -23.32 -7.59
N SER A 183 8.61 -22.41 -8.47
CA SER A 183 9.68 -21.44 -8.19
C SER A 183 9.44 -20.10 -8.89
N ARG A 184 10.21 -19.08 -8.46
CA ARG A 184 10.37 -17.80 -9.17
C ARG A 184 10.58 -18.02 -10.67
N GLN A 185 11.43 -18.97 -11.05
CA GLN A 185 11.74 -19.26 -12.45
C GLN A 185 10.62 -20.03 -13.16
N GLY A 186 9.90 -20.91 -12.45
CA GLY A 186 8.71 -21.56 -13.00
C GLY A 186 7.65 -20.54 -13.43
N TRP A 187 7.32 -19.59 -12.56
CA TRP A 187 6.32 -18.55 -12.85
C TRP A 187 6.77 -17.60 -13.98
N VAL A 188 8.04 -17.19 -13.98
CA VAL A 188 8.64 -16.37 -15.05
C VAL A 188 8.56 -17.11 -16.40
N GLN A 189 8.96 -18.38 -16.42
CA GLN A 189 8.94 -19.21 -17.63
C GLN A 189 7.53 -19.45 -18.16
N SER A 190 6.53 -19.70 -17.30
CA SER A 190 5.15 -19.95 -17.75
C SER A 190 4.48 -18.68 -18.28
N TYR A 191 4.70 -17.53 -17.63
CA TYR A 191 4.26 -16.23 -18.14
C TYR A 191 4.91 -15.90 -19.49
N GLN A 192 6.24 -15.99 -19.60
CA GLN A 192 6.96 -15.76 -20.86
C GLN A 192 6.50 -16.70 -21.98
N SER A 193 6.32 -18.00 -21.68
CA SER A 193 5.87 -19.00 -22.66
C SER A 193 4.52 -18.64 -23.28
N LEU A 194 3.58 -18.11 -22.48
CA LEU A 194 2.29 -17.66 -23.02
C LEU A 194 2.47 -16.49 -24.01
N LEU A 195 3.32 -15.52 -23.69
CA LEU A 195 3.57 -14.38 -24.58
C LEU A 195 4.19 -14.85 -25.91
N GLU A 196 5.17 -15.74 -25.84
CA GLU A 196 5.86 -16.29 -27.03
C GLU A 196 4.89 -17.02 -27.98
N LEU A 197 3.95 -17.81 -27.43
CA LEU A 197 2.94 -18.54 -28.20
C LEU A 197 2.05 -17.63 -29.07
N SER A 198 1.85 -16.36 -28.70
CA SER A 198 1.06 -15.39 -29.49
C SER A 198 1.72 -15.06 -30.85
N THR A 199 3.01 -15.35 -30.99
CA THR A 199 3.85 -15.04 -32.16
C THR A 199 4.51 -16.25 -32.81
N ASP A 200 4.35 -17.45 -32.23
CA ASP A 200 5.00 -18.69 -32.63
C ASP A 200 4.62 -19.13 -34.06
N GLU A 201 5.62 -19.15 -34.95
CA GLU A 201 5.43 -19.43 -36.37
C GLU A 201 5.00 -20.87 -36.71
N ARG A 202 5.07 -21.79 -35.75
CA ARG A 202 4.55 -23.17 -35.90
C ARG A 202 3.04 -23.19 -36.05
N PHE A 203 2.35 -22.12 -35.68
CA PHE A 203 0.92 -21.95 -35.84
C PHE A 203 0.60 -20.80 -36.80
N THR A 204 -0.59 -20.89 -37.39
CA THR A 204 -1.14 -19.95 -38.39
C THR A 204 -2.62 -19.66 -38.14
N GLN A 205 -3.14 -20.12 -37.00
CA GLN A 205 -4.55 -20.23 -36.64
C GLN A 205 -4.72 -20.06 -35.11
N GLU A 206 -5.89 -20.36 -34.57
CA GLU A 206 -6.11 -20.41 -33.11
C GLU A 206 -5.26 -21.51 -32.45
N VAL A 207 -4.75 -21.24 -31.25
CA VAL A 207 -3.92 -22.17 -30.45
C VAL A 207 -4.60 -22.43 -29.11
N GLN A 208 -4.81 -23.72 -28.80
CA GLN A 208 -5.43 -24.17 -27.55
C GLN A 208 -4.35 -24.33 -26.48
N VAL A 209 -4.25 -23.38 -25.54
CA VAL A 209 -3.24 -23.36 -24.48
C VAL A 209 -3.86 -23.82 -23.17
N ILE A 210 -3.29 -24.87 -22.58
CA ILE A 210 -3.65 -25.38 -21.26
C ILE A 210 -2.52 -25.03 -20.28
N VAL A 211 -2.84 -24.35 -19.19
CA VAL A 211 -1.86 -24.00 -18.15
C VAL A 211 -2.16 -24.83 -16.89
N ASP A 212 -1.32 -25.81 -16.62
CA ASP A 212 -1.44 -26.70 -15.46
C ASP A 212 -0.70 -26.13 -14.25
N ILE A 213 -1.44 -25.76 -13.22
CA ILE A 213 -0.92 -25.08 -12.00
C ILE A 213 -0.69 -26.04 -10.83
N SER A 214 -0.86 -27.35 -11.01
CA SER A 214 -0.89 -28.36 -9.93
C SER A 214 0.33 -28.33 -9.01
N ASP A 215 1.50 -27.99 -9.55
CA ASP A 215 2.76 -28.02 -8.83
C ASP A 215 2.98 -26.78 -7.93
N VAL A 216 2.25 -25.68 -8.12
CA VAL A 216 2.54 -24.42 -7.41
C VAL A 216 2.15 -24.51 -5.93
N ARG A 217 3.06 -24.12 -5.01
CA ARG A 217 2.84 -24.15 -3.55
C ARG A 217 1.62 -23.38 -3.08
N GLN A 218 0.99 -23.84 -1.99
CA GLN A 218 -0.14 -23.15 -1.38
C GLN A 218 0.26 -21.83 -0.71
N ALA A 219 -0.74 -21.00 -0.39
CA ALA A 219 -0.52 -19.80 0.41
C ALA A 219 -0.01 -20.15 1.83
N GLY A 220 0.84 -19.28 2.38
CA GLY A 220 1.46 -19.44 3.70
C GLY A 220 2.75 -20.27 3.73
N GLU A 221 3.11 -21.01 2.68
CA GLU A 221 4.39 -21.73 2.64
C GLU A 221 5.59 -20.77 2.64
N VAL A 222 6.55 -20.97 3.55
CA VAL A 222 7.74 -20.11 3.71
C VAL A 222 8.57 -20.06 2.42
N LEU A 223 9.00 -18.85 2.03
CA LEU A 223 9.85 -18.62 0.87
C LEU A 223 11.34 -18.81 1.22
N ASN A 224 12.05 -19.53 0.36
CA ASN A 224 13.47 -19.82 0.52
C ASN A 224 14.35 -18.59 0.20
N GLY A 225 14.44 -17.65 1.15
CA GLY A 225 15.47 -16.61 1.22
C GLY A 225 14.98 -15.16 1.16
N PHE A 226 13.95 -14.86 0.35
CA PHE A 226 13.41 -13.50 0.18
C PHE A 226 11.87 -13.54 0.16
N GLY A 227 11.21 -12.48 0.64
CA GLY A 227 9.74 -12.32 0.59
C GLY A 227 8.93 -12.92 1.75
N GLY A 228 9.54 -13.74 2.62
CA GLY A 228 8.87 -14.29 3.80
C GLY A 228 8.03 -15.54 3.52
N VAL A 229 6.83 -15.38 2.96
CA VAL A 229 5.83 -16.46 2.75
C VAL A 229 5.14 -16.32 1.39
N ALA A 230 4.77 -17.44 0.76
CA ALA A 230 4.20 -17.50 -0.59
C ALA A 230 2.67 -17.38 -0.62
N ASN A 231 2.12 -16.98 -1.77
CA ASN A 231 0.68 -16.82 -2.01
C ASN A 231 0.41 -16.68 -3.53
N PRO A 232 0.17 -17.77 -4.28
CA PRO A 232 0.18 -17.79 -5.76
C PRO A 232 -1.11 -17.30 -6.44
N VAL A 233 -2.03 -16.73 -5.66
CA VAL A 233 -3.47 -16.69 -5.94
C VAL A 233 -3.91 -16.03 -7.24
N LYS A 234 -3.22 -14.99 -7.72
CA LYS A 234 -3.53 -14.35 -9.01
C LYS A 234 -2.91 -15.03 -10.23
N LEU A 235 -1.97 -15.95 -10.03
CA LEU A 235 -1.24 -16.61 -11.10
C LEU A 235 -2.17 -17.28 -12.14
N PRO A 236 -3.29 -17.94 -11.77
CA PRO A 236 -4.20 -18.52 -12.77
C PRO A 236 -4.86 -17.46 -13.66
N GLY A 237 -5.27 -16.32 -13.09
CA GLY A 237 -5.93 -15.24 -13.82
C GLY A 237 -4.99 -14.44 -14.73
N LEU A 238 -3.69 -14.36 -14.40
CA LEU A 238 -2.67 -13.68 -15.21
C LEU A 238 -2.73 -14.15 -16.67
N TYR A 239 -2.72 -15.46 -16.90
CA TYR A 239 -2.67 -16.03 -18.24
C TYR A 239 -3.87 -15.62 -19.11
N GLN A 240 -5.07 -15.54 -18.52
CA GLN A 240 -6.28 -15.15 -19.24
C GLN A 240 -6.31 -13.64 -19.55
N ARG A 241 -5.86 -12.79 -18.62
CA ARG A 241 -5.79 -11.34 -18.86
C ARG A 241 -4.72 -10.99 -19.90
N CYS A 242 -3.53 -11.62 -19.84
CA CYS A 242 -2.50 -11.49 -20.86
C CYS A 242 -2.98 -11.95 -22.24
N ALA A 243 -3.65 -13.11 -22.33
CA ALA A 243 -4.23 -13.58 -23.60
C ALA A 243 -5.31 -12.64 -24.14
N SER A 244 -6.11 -12.00 -23.28
CA SER A 244 -7.08 -10.97 -23.69
C SER A 244 -6.39 -9.77 -24.35
N ILE A 245 -5.34 -9.22 -23.74
CA ILE A 245 -4.55 -8.11 -24.27
C ILE A 245 -3.91 -8.50 -25.63
N LEU A 246 -3.23 -9.64 -25.68
CA LEU A 246 -2.59 -10.14 -26.92
C LEU A 246 -3.62 -10.37 -28.05
N ASN A 247 -4.80 -10.93 -27.72
CA ASN A 247 -5.86 -11.19 -28.69
C ASN A 247 -6.49 -9.92 -29.30
N LYS A 248 -6.35 -8.74 -28.65
CA LYS A 248 -6.75 -7.43 -29.23
C LYS A 248 -5.78 -6.94 -30.31
N ALA A 249 -4.61 -7.55 -30.45
CA ALA A 249 -3.55 -7.15 -31.37
C ALA A 249 -3.27 -8.14 -32.51
N VAL A 250 -4.07 -9.22 -32.66
CA VAL A 250 -3.90 -10.18 -33.77
C VAL A 250 -3.94 -9.46 -35.13
N GLY A 251 -2.89 -9.66 -35.94
CA GLY A 251 -2.67 -8.99 -37.22
C GLY A 251 -1.82 -7.71 -37.16
N ARG A 252 -1.42 -7.24 -35.97
CA ARG A 252 -0.58 -6.05 -35.76
C ARG A 252 0.43 -6.24 -34.63
N GLN A 253 1.30 -5.26 -34.42
CA GLN A 253 2.17 -5.19 -33.24
C GLN A 253 1.41 -4.60 -32.03
N LEU A 254 1.94 -4.83 -30.82
CA LEU A 254 1.45 -4.19 -29.60
C LEU A 254 1.78 -2.69 -29.60
N ASN A 255 0.92 -1.89 -28.97
CA ASN A 255 1.22 -0.50 -28.65
C ASN A 255 1.83 -0.36 -27.24
N SER A 256 2.30 0.84 -26.90
CA SER A 256 2.96 1.17 -25.62
C SER A 256 2.07 0.91 -24.40
N VAL A 257 0.76 1.17 -24.49
CA VAL A 257 -0.20 0.92 -23.41
C VAL A 257 -0.41 -0.57 -23.19
N GLU A 258 -0.59 -1.36 -24.26
CA GLU A 258 -0.66 -2.83 -24.18
C GLU A 258 0.62 -3.43 -23.59
N CYS A 259 1.77 -2.83 -23.90
CA CYS A 259 3.05 -3.16 -23.30
C CYS A 259 3.12 -2.79 -21.80
N CYS A 260 2.61 -1.64 -21.36
CA CYS A 260 2.45 -1.34 -19.93
C CYS A 260 1.60 -2.41 -19.26
N LEU A 261 0.37 -2.64 -19.77
CA LEU A 261 -0.60 -3.56 -19.17
C LEU A 261 -0.02 -4.97 -19.01
N LEU A 262 0.68 -5.52 -20.00
CA LEU A 262 1.29 -6.85 -19.85
C LEU A 262 2.34 -6.90 -18.73
N ILE A 263 3.16 -5.86 -18.54
CA ILE A 263 4.12 -5.78 -17.43
C ILE A 263 3.37 -5.59 -16.10
N ASP A 264 2.39 -4.71 -16.09
CA ASP A 264 1.66 -4.30 -14.90
C ASP A 264 0.71 -5.39 -14.41
N GLU A 265 0.19 -6.25 -15.28
CA GLU A 265 -0.53 -7.48 -14.91
C GLU A 265 0.35 -8.51 -14.20
N ALA A 266 1.60 -8.66 -14.68
CA ALA A 266 2.59 -9.46 -13.97
C ALA A 266 2.90 -8.80 -12.61
N ALA A 267 3.05 -7.47 -12.55
CA ALA A 267 3.23 -6.74 -11.29
C ALA A 267 2.05 -6.90 -10.32
N VAL A 268 0.80 -6.78 -10.77
CA VAL A 268 -0.42 -7.04 -9.97
C VAL A 268 -0.42 -8.48 -9.41
N THR A 269 0.09 -9.44 -10.19
CA THR A 269 0.16 -10.86 -9.82
C THR A 269 1.28 -11.16 -8.83
N ILE A 270 2.47 -10.62 -9.04
CA ILE A 270 3.62 -10.71 -8.11
C ILE A 270 3.32 -9.98 -6.82
N VAL A 271 2.63 -8.83 -6.91
CA VAL A 271 2.26 -8.05 -5.75
C VAL A 271 1.15 -8.76 -4.96
N ALA A 272 0.14 -9.34 -5.62
CA ALA A 272 -0.75 -10.32 -4.98
C ALA A 272 -0.02 -11.56 -4.40
N GLY A 273 1.21 -11.83 -4.85
CA GLY A 273 2.14 -12.90 -4.48
C GLY A 273 2.59 -12.98 -3.01
N ASN A 274 1.76 -12.51 -2.06
CA ASN A 274 2.03 -12.18 -0.65
C ASN A 274 2.72 -10.83 -0.39
N ILE A 275 2.62 -9.91 -1.34
CA ILE A 275 3.13 -8.53 -1.25
C ILE A 275 1.96 -7.51 -1.25
N ARG A 276 0.69 -7.97 -1.20
CA ARG A 276 -0.56 -7.17 -1.13
C ARG A 276 -1.57 -7.70 -0.12
N ARG A 277 -2.66 -6.95 0.01
CA ARG A 277 -3.60 -6.84 1.13
C ARG A 277 -4.98 -7.34 0.71
N CYS A 278 -5.69 -8.18 1.49
CA CYS A 278 -6.96 -8.79 1.05
C CYS A 278 -8.05 -8.92 2.15
N LEU A 279 -9.31 -9.09 1.71
CA LEU A 279 -10.54 -9.36 2.49
C LEU A 279 -11.16 -10.72 2.11
N PRO A 280 -11.97 -11.39 2.94
CA PRO A 280 -12.60 -12.67 2.58
C PRO A 280 -13.81 -12.53 1.65
N GLU A 281 -14.12 -13.60 0.91
CA GLU A 281 -15.17 -13.68 -0.13
C GLU A 281 -16.57 -13.21 0.28
N ASP A 282 -16.93 -13.42 1.54
CA ASP A 282 -18.25 -13.16 2.14
C ASP A 282 -18.30 -11.84 2.93
N ALA A 283 -17.22 -11.05 2.92
CA ALA A 283 -17.23 -9.70 3.47
C ALA A 283 -18.18 -8.81 2.65
N LEU A 284 -19.08 -8.12 3.32
CA LEU A 284 -20.16 -7.36 2.71
C LEU A 284 -19.72 -5.94 2.42
N VAL A 285 -19.35 -5.67 1.17
CA VAL A 285 -19.00 -4.33 0.70
C VAL A 285 -20.26 -3.46 0.70
N HIS A 286 -20.10 -2.22 1.14
CA HIS A 286 -21.16 -1.21 1.15
C HIS A 286 -21.31 -0.64 -0.27
N THR A 287 -22.44 -0.91 -0.92
CA THR A 287 -22.77 -0.38 -2.25
C THR A 287 -23.99 0.53 -2.23
N PHE A 288 -24.15 1.32 -3.28
CA PHE A 288 -25.39 2.03 -3.58
C PHE A 288 -26.58 1.06 -3.66
N GLN A 289 -26.35 -0.14 -4.21
CA GLN A 289 -27.31 -1.24 -4.29
C GLN A 289 -27.54 -1.97 -2.95
N GLY A 290 -26.97 -1.49 -1.84
CA GLY A 290 -27.02 -2.15 -0.53
C GLY A 290 -25.79 -2.99 -0.24
N LEU A 291 -25.95 -4.09 0.50
CA LEU A 291 -24.84 -4.96 0.88
C LEU A 291 -24.61 -6.04 -0.18
N VAL A 292 -23.38 -6.11 -0.71
CA VAL A 292 -22.97 -7.09 -1.73
C VAL A 292 -21.67 -7.76 -1.26
N PRO A 293 -21.58 -9.11 -1.21
CA PRO A 293 -20.32 -9.78 -0.90
C PRO A 293 -19.22 -9.39 -1.88
N ILE A 294 -17.98 -9.23 -1.43
CA ILE A 294 -16.87 -8.79 -2.29
C ILE A 294 -16.63 -9.75 -3.47
N ARG A 295 -16.89 -11.06 -3.30
CA ARG A 295 -16.86 -12.05 -4.40
C ARG A 295 -17.97 -11.87 -5.44
N ASP A 296 -19.04 -11.15 -5.11
CA ASP A 296 -20.23 -10.91 -5.93
C ASP A 296 -20.27 -9.49 -6.52
N ILE A 297 -19.52 -8.52 -5.94
CA ILE A 297 -19.24 -7.17 -6.50
C ILE A 297 -18.76 -7.24 -7.95
N GLN A 298 -19.18 -6.30 -8.79
CA GLN A 298 -18.71 -6.16 -10.17
C GLN A 298 -17.96 -4.84 -10.37
N VAL A 299 -17.08 -4.81 -11.37
CA VAL A 299 -16.52 -3.57 -11.91
C VAL A 299 -17.67 -2.67 -12.40
N GLY A 300 -17.62 -1.40 -12.03
CA GLY A 300 -18.67 -0.42 -12.27
C GLY A 300 -19.68 -0.25 -11.12
N ASP A 301 -19.75 -1.16 -10.14
CA ASP A 301 -20.62 -1.00 -8.96
C ASP A 301 -20.22 0.24 -8.16
N LEU A 302 -21.21 1.03 -7.73
CA LEU A 302 -20.98 2.17 -6.84
C LEU A 302 -20.80 1.66 -5.40
N VAL A 303 -19.59 1.73 -4.87
CA VAL A 303 -19.22 1.44 -3.48
C VAL A 303 -19.05 2.71 -2.66
N GLN A 304 -19.23 2.57 -1.35
CA GLN A 304 -19.17 3.68 -0.42
C GLN A 304 -17.72 3.99 -0.01
N THR A 305 -17.36 5.27 0.02
CA THR A 305 -16.09 5.80 0.54
C THR A 305 -16.35 7.07 1.37
N PRO A 306 -15.34 7.62 2.09
CA PRO A 306 -15.48 8.89 2.82
C PRO A 306 -15.83 10.08 1.90
N LEU A 307 -15.52 9.98 0.60
CA LEU A 307 -15.82 11.01 -0.40
C LEU A 307 -17.22 10.86 -1.04
N GLY A 308 -18.05 9.95 -0.52
CA GLY A 308 -19.35 9.57 -1.06
C GLY A 308 -19.32 8.24 -1.79
N PHE A 309 -20.23 8.03 -2.75
CA PHE A 309 -20.13 6.85 -3.61
C PHE A 309 -19.05 7.06 -4.69
N ARG A 310 -18.31 5.98 -4.96
CA ARG A 310 -17.26 5.87 -5.98
C ARG A 310 -17.35 4.50 -6.62
N ARG A 311 -16.95 4.34 -7.87
CA ARG A 311 -17.11 3.04 -8.52
C ARG A 311 -16.01 2.08 -8.08
N VAL A 312 -16.32 0.78 -8.12
CA VAL A 312 -15.34 -0.31 -8.13
C VAL A 312 -14.77 -0.39 -9.53
N VAL A 313 -13.46 -0.46 -9.63
CA VAL A 313 -12.80 -0.16 -10.90
C VAL A 313 -11.91 -1.28 -11.41
N ASP A 314 -11.34 -2.04 -10.47
CA ASP A 314 -10.90 -3.41 -10.70
C ASP A 314 -11.25 -4.24 -9.47
N LYS A 315 -11.43 -5.53 -9.69
CA LYS A 315 -11.70 -6.51 -8.66
C LYS A 315 -10.74 -7.67 -8.79
N PHE A 316 -9.97 -7.83 -7.73
CA PHE A 316 -9.00 -8.88 -7.58
C PHE A 316 -9.63 -10.08 -6.90
N ASP A 317 -9.71 -11.20 -7.60
CA ASP A 317 -9.60 -12.47 -6.90
C ASP A 317 -8.17 -12.57 -6.33
N GLN A 318 -8.09 -12.86 -5.03
CA GLN A 318 -6.87 -12.98 -4.25
C GLN A 318 -6.81 -14.37 -3.57
N GLY A 319 -7.63 -15.34 -4.01
CA GLY A 319 -7.54 -16.76 -3.65
C GLY A 319 -7.57 -17.10 -2.16
N PHE A 320 -7.37 -18.37 -1.82
CA PHE A 320 -7.41 -18.80 -0.41
C PHE A 320 -6.21 -18.28 0.40
N GLN A 321 -6.49 -17.58 1.50
CA GLN A 321 -5.49 -17.05 2.44
C GLN A 321 -5.97 -17.17 3.89
N GLU A 322 -5.05 -17.03 4.86
CA GLU A 322 -5.39 -16.91 6.28
C GLU A 322 -5.96 -15.52 6.58
N VAL A 323 -7.24 -15.49 6.94
CA VAL A 323 -8.02 -14.28 7.22
C VAL A 323 -8.38 -14.25 8.70
N TYR A 324 -8.00 -13.19 9.39
CA TYR A 324 -8.17 -13.07 10.84
C TYR A 324 -9.43 -12.26 11.16
N GLU A 325 -10.29 -12.74 12.07
CA GLU A 325 -11.29 -11.88 12.69
C GLU A 325 -10.58 -10.86 13.59
N ILE A 326 -10.93 -9.59 13.43
CA ILE A 326 -10.59 -8.53 14.38
C ILE A 326 -11.69 -8.57 15.45
N GLU A 327 -11.35 -8.90 16.69
CA GLU A 327 -12.34 -8.83 17.77
C GLU A 327 -12.64 -7.37 18.09
N THR A 328 -13.90 -7.01 18.34
CA THR A 328 -14.26 -5.63 18.70
C THR A 328 -15.38 -5.54 19.76
N ASN A 329 -15.73 -4.31 20.20
CA ASN A 329 -16.96 -4.00 20.94
C ASN A 329 -18.20 -3.82 20.04
N ALA A 330 -18.08 -3.96 18.73
CA ALA A 330 -19.17 -3.98 17.75
C ALA A 330 -19.29 -5.38 17.11
N THR A 331 -18.83 -5.51 15.87
CA THR A 331 -18.87 -6.72 15.03
C THR A 331 -17.48 -7.34 14.87
N TYR A 332 -17.34 -8.36 14.02
CA TYR A 332 -16.06 -9.02 13.78
C TYR A 332 -15.66 -8.88 12.30
N PRO A 333 -15.10 -7.72 11.88
CA PRO A 333 -14.55 -7.57 10.53
C PRO A 333 -13.36 -8.51 10.32
N ARG A 334 -13.07 -8.83 9.06
CA ARG A 334 -12.05 -9.81 8.67
C ARG A 334 -11.14 -9.30 7.57
N GLY A 335 -9.86 -9.68 7.60
CA GLY A 335 -8.91 -9.47 6.50
C GLY A 335 -7.58 -10.19 6.72
N THR A 336 -6.68 -10.12 5.76
CA THR A 336 -5.32 -10.69 5.86
C THR A 336 -4.44 -9.83 6.77
N LEU A 337 -3.43 -10.43 7.41
CA LEU A 337 -2.57 -9.75 8.41
C LEU A 337 -1.90 -8.46 7.90
N ASN A 338 -1.61 -8.35 6.60
CA ASN A 338 -1.00 -7.17 6.00
C ASN A 338 -2.04 -6.14 5.48
N HIS A 339 -3.33 -6.49 5.43
CA HIS A 339 -4.40 -5.62 4.96
C HIS A 339 -4.63 -4.46 5.92
N ARG A 340 -4.85 -3.24 5.41
CA ARG A 340 -4.83 -2.02 6.23
C ARG A 340 -6.22 -1.51 6.52
N GLN A 341 -6.68 -1.60 7.77
CA GLN A 341 -7.92 -0.93 8.18
C GLN A 341 -7.64 0.55 8.49
N ALA A 342 -8.62 1.41 8.20
CA ALA A 342 -8.66 2.78 8.67
C ALA A 342 -8.91 2.74 10.17
N VAL A 343 -7.87 3.07 10.92
CA VAL A 343 -8.02 3.44 12.30
C VAL A 343 -7.93 4.95 12.36
N LEU A 344 -8.89 5.46 13.11
CA LEU A 344 -9.22 6.84 13.39
C LEU A 344 -7.83 7.57 13.82
N THR A 345 -7.45 8.83 13.37
CA THR A 345 -6.41 9.86 13.91
C THR A 345 -6.70 11.05 14.93
N ASP A 346 -7.71 11.94 14.77
CA ASP A 346 -7.96 13.37 15.20
C ASP A 346 -9.51 13.77 15.26
N ALA A 347 -10.04 14.65 16.13
CA ALA A 347 -11.52 14.65 16.40
C ALA A 347 -12.39 15.12 15.24
N LYS A 348 -11.72 15.71 14.25
CA LYS A 348 -12.28 16.33 13.07
C LYS A 348 -12.36 15.36 11.88
N GLY A 349 -11.96 14.11 12.09
CA GLY A 349 -12.41 12.96 11.29
C GLY A 349 -11.41 12.32 10.33
N GLY A 350 -10.13 12.72 10.30
CA GLY A 350 -9.12 12.08 9.44
C GLY A 350 -8.87 10.58 9.70
N ILE A 351 -7.97 9.95 8.96
CA ILE A 351 -7.60 8.53 9.14
C ILE A 351 -6.10 8.27 8.91
N THR A 352 -5.58 7.18 9.47
CA THR A 352 -4.45 6.49 8.84
C THR A 352 -4.54 4.97 9.03
N TRP A 353 -3.61 4.27 8.40
CA TRP A 353 -3.88 2.97 7.82
C TRP A 353 -3.02 1.87 8.43
N LYS A 354 -3.64 1.04 9.27
CA LYS A 354 -2.95 0.01 10.07
C LYS A 354 -3.12 -1.39 9.51
N PRO A 355 -2.02 -2.12 9.22
CA PRO A 355 -2.09 -3.55 8.95
C PRO A 355 -2.85 -4.30 10.05
N ILE A 356 -3.69 -5.28 9.71
CA ILE A 356 -4.46 -6.06 10.69
C ILE A 356 -3.55 -6.70 11.75
N ALA A 357 -2.35 -7.15 11.37
CA ALA A 357 -1.32 -7.61 12.29
C ALA A 357 -0.91 -6.57 13.33
N SER A 358 -0.89 -5.29 12.98
CA SER A 358 -0.53 -4.23 13.92
C SER A 358 -1.64 -3.92 14.93
N LEU A 359 -2.91 -4.28 14.65
CA LEU A 359 -4.05 -3.94 15.51
C LEU A 359 -3.96 -4.57 16.91
N VAL A 360 -4.44 -3.87 17.95
CA VAL A 360 -4.46 -4.33 19.35
C VAL A 360 -5.75 -3.90 20.08
N GLU A 361 -5.88 -4.30 21.36
CA GLU A 361 -7.01 -3.97 22.26
C GLU A 361 -7.27 -2.47 22.46
N GLY A 362 -7.89 -1.89 21.44
CA GLY A 362 -8.65 -0.67 21.52
C GLY A 362 -8.25 0.38 20.50
N ASP A 363 -7.55 0.01 19.42
CA ASP A 363 -7.69 0.73 18.15
C ASP A 363 -9.16 1.00 17.88
N ARG A 364 -9.46 2.15 17.30
CA ARG A 364 -10.83 2.50 16.99
C ARG A 364 -11.06 2.54 15.50
N LEU A 365 -11.57 1.42 14.97
CA LEU A 365 -11.88 1.30 13.55
C LEU A 365 -13.02 2.27 13.22
N LEU A 366 -12.95 2.91 12.05
CA LEU A 366 -14.11 3.61 11.51
C LEU A 366 -15.16 2.61 11.01
N HIS A 367 -16.37 2.73 11.51
CA HIS A 367 -17.55 2.01 11.04
C HIS A 367 -18.58 3.01 10.49
N ASN A 368 -19.06 2.77 9.27
CA ASN A 368 -19.99 3.63 8.55
C ASN A 368 -21.19 4.14 9.37
N THR A 369 -21.51 5.42 9.18
CA THR A 369 -22.68 6.17 9.71
C THR A 369 -23.78 6.45 8.69
N GLN A 370 -23.53 6.36 7.40
CA GLN A 370 -24.48 6.75 6.36
C GLN A 370 -25.48 5.61 6.11
N VAL A 371 -26.70 5.94 5.68
CA VAL A 371 -27.71 4.95 5.30
C VAL A 371 -27.49 4.56 3.83
N LEU A 372 -27.26 3.29 3.54
CA LEU A 372 -27.20 2.79 2.16
C LEU A 372 -28.60 2.82 1.54
N PRO A 373 -28.78 3.29 0.29
CA PRO A 373 -30.09 3.33 -0.36
C PRO A 373 -30.71 1.94 -0.53
N GLY A 374 -29.96 1.00 -1.12
CA GLY A 374 -30.52 -0.28 -1.57
C GLY A 374 -31.35 -0.15 -2.85
N THR A 375 -31.81 -1.29 -3.36
CA THR A 375 -32.67 -1.38 -4.55
C THR A 375 -34.07 -1.88 -4.21
N VAL A 376 -35.01 -1.77 -5.16
CA VAL A 376 -36.26 -2.52 -5.12
C VAL A 376 -35.95 -3.98 -5.46
N THR A 377 -36.17 -4.86 -4.50
CA THR A 377 -35.91 -6.31 -4.60
C THR A 377 -37.22 -7.08 -4.49
N HIS A 378 -37.31 -8.26 -5.11
CA HIS A 378 -38.52 -9.08 -5.14
C HIS A 378 -38.33 -10.43 -4.44
N LEU A 379 -39.44 -11.05 -4.04
CA LEU A 379 -39.45 -12.42 -3.56
C LEU A 379 -39.09 -13.42 -4.69
N PRO A 380 -38.40 -14.53 -4.40
CA PRO A 380 -38.16 -15.60 -5.36
C PRO A 380 -39.46 -16.17 -5.98
N PRO A 381 -39.43 -16.63 -7.25
CA PRO A 381 -40.63 -17.16 -7.92
C PRO A 381 -41.16 -18.46 -7.29
N ASP A 382 -42.46 -18.71 -7.45
CA ASP A 382 -43.09 -19.91 -6.92
C ASP A 382 -42.84 -21.16 -7.77
N PHE A 383 -41.98 -22.06 -7.27
CA PHE A 383 -41.71 -23.37 -7.86
C PHE A 383 -42.75 -24.45 -7.48
N THR A 384 -43.78 -24.13 -6.70
CA THR A 384 -44.75 -25.10 -6.16
C THR A 384 -46.04 -25.25 -6.99
N GLN A 385 -46.12 -24.58 -8.16
CA GLN A 385 -47.34 -24.48 -8.97
C GLN A 385 -47.79 -25.81 -9.61
N GLU A 386 -46.86 -26.68 -10.01
CA GLU A 386 -47.18 -27.94 -10.70
C GLU A 386 -47.72 -29.02 -9.75
N ARG A 387 -49.03 -28.97 -9.42
CA ARG A 387 -49.69 -29.99 -8.58
C ARG A 387 -51.09 -30.40 -9.05
N PRO A 388 -51.54 -31.64 -8.79
CA PRO A 388 -52.83 -32.14 -9.27
C PRO A 388 -54.03 -31.34 -8.76
N THR A 389 -54.93 -31.00 -9.69
CA THR A 389 -56.10 -30.10 -9.51
C THR A 389 -57.15 -30.56 -8.48
N GLN A 390 -57.07 -31.79 -7.96
CA GLN A 390 -58.02 -32.32 -6.97
C GLN A 390 -57.53 -32.23 -5.50
N SER A 391 -56.37 -31.62 -5.25
CA SER A 391 -55.75 -31.61 -3.91
C SER A 391 -56.42 -30.64 -2.92
N ARG A 392 -57.50 -31.10 -2.26
CA ARG A 392 -58.28 -30.34 -1.26
C ARG A 392 -57.49 -29.85 -0.03
N ASN A 393 -56.25 -30.31 0.16
CA ASN A 393 -55.38 -29.90 1.27
C ASN A 393 -54.43 -28.73 0.89
N VAL A 394 -54.42 -28.32 -0.38
CA VAL A 394 -53.56 -27.23 -0.87
C VAL A 394 -54.38 -25.93 -0.87
N LYS A 395 -54.17 -25.09 0.15
CA LYS A 395 -54.56 -23.67 0.04
C LYS A 395 -53.81 -23.06 -1.16
N SER A 396 -54.53 -22.34 -2.01
CA SER A 396 -53.89 -21.41 -2.94
C SER A 396 -53.13 -20.35 -2.13
N PHE A 397 -51.92 -20.03 -2.55
CA PHE A 397 -51.18 -18.87 -2.07
C PHE A 397 -50.58 -18.14 -3.28
N ILE A 398 -50.38 -16.83 -3.13
CA ILE A 398 -49.72 -15.98 -4.12
C ILE A 398 -48.32 -15.60 -3.62
N ILE A 399 -47.43 -15.22 -4.53
CA ILE A 399 -46.21 -14.50 -4.19
C ILE A 399 -46.52 -13.01 -4.31
N PRO A 400 -46.69 -12.28 -3.19
CA PRO A 400 -46.77 -10.82 -3.21
C PRO A 400 -45.41 -10.20 -3.56
N ASP A 401 -45.40 -8.91 -3.89
CA ASP A 401 -44.20 -8.09 -3.84
C ASP A 401 -43.59 -8.08 -2.43
N LEU A 402 -42.29 -7.85 -2.33
CA LEU A 402 -41.58 -7.80 -1.05
C LEU A 402 -41.89 -6.49 -0.33
N THR A 403 -42.92 -6.48 0.51
CA THR A 403 -43.28 -5.34 1.37
C THR A 403 -42.59 -5.39 2.74
N PRO A 404 -42.58 -4.29 3.52
CA PRO A 404 -42.09 -4.29 4.91
C PRO A 404 -42.75 -5.35 5.81
N GLU A 405 -44.05 -5.63 5.64
CA GLU A 405 -44.78 -6.67 6.40
C GLU A 405 -44.20 -8.07 6.13
N ILE A 406 -43.76 -8.31 4.91
CA ILE A 406 -43.19 -9.58 4.46
C ILE A 406 -41.73 -9.70 4.89
N ALA A 407 -40.93 -8.64 4.75
CA ALA A 407 -39.57 -8.59 5.28
C ALA A 407 -39.58 -8.83 6.81
N TRP A 408 -40.51 -8.21 7.52
CA TRP A 408 -40.79 -8.46 8.94
C TRP A 408 -41.17 -9.91 9.22
N LEU A 409 -42.10 -10.51 8.45
CA LEU A 409 -42.50 -11.90 8.63
C LEU A 409 -41.33 -12.87 8.39
N ILE A 410 -40.46 -12.57 7.43
CA ILE A 410 -39.25 -13.34 7.15
C ILE A 410 -38.30 -13.26 8.35
N GLY A 411 -37.99 -12.06 8.87
CA GLY A 411 -37.20 -11.90 10.10
C GLY A 411 -37.78 -12.68 11.29
N PHE A 412 -39.08 -12.46 11.58
CA PHE A 412 -39.78 -13.15 12.66
C PHE A 412 -39.77 -14.68 12.50
N THR A 413 -39.78 -15.17 11.25
CA THR A 413 -39.66 -16.60 10.92
C THR A 413 -38.24 -17.15 11.14
N HIS A 414 -37.19 -16.38 10.81
CA HIS A 414 -35.79 -16.80 11.00
C HIS A 414 -35.53 -17.21 12.45
N VAL A 415 -36.17 -16.55 13.43
CA VAL A 415 -36.02 -16.89 14.85
C VAL A 415 -37.15 -17.81 15.34
N HIS A 416 -38.38 -17.28 15.50
CA HIS A 416 -39.49 -17.97 16.19
C HIS A 416 -40.35 -18.86 15.29
N GLY A 417 -40.16 -18.82 13.97
CA GLY A 417 -40.85 -19.69 13.02
C GLY A 417 -40.22 -21.09 12.91
N TYR A 418 -41.05 -22.11 12.80
CA TYR A 418 -40.67 -23.48 12.47
C TYR A 418 -41.42 -23.91 11.20
N VAL A 419 -40.65 -24.28 10.18
CA VAL A 419 -41.19 -24.78 8.89
C VAL A 419 -41.23 -26.30 8.94
N ALA A 420 -42.43 -26.86 9.01
CA ALA A 420 -42.66 -28.29 9.11
C ALA A 420 -43.18 -28.86 7.79
N LEU A 421 -42.46 -29.83 7.23
CA LEU A 421 -42.87 -30.66 6.10
C LEU A 421 -42.75 -32.14 6.48
N GLY A 422 -43.65 -32.97 5.98
CA GLY A 422 -43.56 -34.43 6.13
C GLY A 422 -44.91 -35.12 5.98
N CYS A 423 -44.99 -36.37 6.45
CA CYS A 423 -46.24 -37.14 6.48
C CYS A 423 -46.74 -37.33 7.91
N ASN A 424 -48.06 -37.39 8.09
CA ASN A 424 -48.66 -37.76 9.37
C ASN A 424 -48.62 -39.28 9.58
N LYS A 425 -49.08 -39.75 10.75
CA LYS A 425 -49.12 -41.19 11.13
C LYS A 425 -50.00 -42.10 10.24
N TYR A 426 -50.65 -41.54 9.21
CA TYR A 426 -51.44 -42.26 8.20
C TYR A 426 -50.87 -42.05 6.78
N GLY A 427 -49.60 -41.64 6.66
CA GLY A 427 -48.91 -41.45 5.37
C GLY A 427 -49.37 -40.23 4.56
N LYS A 428 -50.30 -39.41 5.06
CA LYS A 428 -50.77 -38.23 4.32
C LYS A 428 -49.78 -37.06 4.49
N PRO A 429 -49.39 -36.36 3.40
CA PRO A 429 -48.50 -35.22 3.48
C PRO A 429 -49.17 -34.06 4.24
N TYR A 430 -48.36 -33.35 5.01
CA TYR A 430 -48.72 -32.09 5.63
C TYR A 430 -47.56 -31.10 5.50
N GLY A 431 -47.90 -29.82 5.47
CA GLY A 431 -46.96 -28.72 5.49
C GLY A 431 -47.57 -27.56 6.24
N ARG A 432 -46.80 -26.96 7.15
CA ARG A 432 -47.22 -25.78 7.91
C ARG A 432 -46.01 -24.96 8.34
N VAL A 433 -46.20 -23.65 8.45
CA VAL A 433 -45.29 -22.77 9.18
C VAL A 433 -45.97 -22.41 10.50
N GLU A 434 -45.30 -22.65 11.62
CA GLU A 434 -45.79 -22.29 12.94
C GLU A 434 -44.84 -21.34 13.66
N TRP A 435 -45.36 -20.31 14.31
CA TRP A 435 -44.59 -19.38 15.13
C TRP A 435 -45.02 -19.51 16.59
N ALA A 436 -44.06 -19.68 17.50
CA ALA A 436 -44.33 -19.80 18.93
C ALA A 436 -44.09 -18.47 19.67
N MET A 437 -44.99 -18.11 20.58
CA MET A 437 -44.99 -16.87 21.35
C MET A 437 -45.27 -17.15 22.83
N ASN A 438 -44.86 -16.25 23.71
CA ASN A 438 -45.18 -16.31 25.14
C ASN A 438 -46.68 -16.03 25.34
N GLY A 439 -47.40 -16.96 25.97
CA GLY A 439 -48.84 -16.83 26.28
C GLY A 439 -49.16 -15.91 27.47
N LEU A 440 -48.15 -15.48 28.23
CA LEU A 440 -48.33 -14.59 29.39
C LEU A 440 -48.28 -13.09 29.01
N ASP A 441 -47.82 -12.75 27.81
CA ASP A 441 -47.71 -11.36 27.36
C ASP A 441 -49.04 -10.89 26.73
N VAL A 442 -49.95 -10.45 27.60
CA VAL A 442 -51.33 -10.08 27.22
C VAL A 442 -51.45 -8.83 26.33
N GLU A 443 -50.41 -7.99 26.26
CA GLU A 443 -50.39 -6.78 25.44
C GLU A 443 -49.70 -7.01 24.09
N LEU A 444 -48.60 -7.75 24.06
CA LEU A 444 -47.82 -7.97 22.84
C LEU A 444 -48.42 -9.08 21.96
N LEU A 445 -48.95 -10.15 22.56
CA LEU A 445 -49.45 -11.32 21.84
C LEU A 445 -50.53 -10.98 20.78
N PRO A 446 -51.60 -10.21 21.07
CA PRO A 446 -52.63 -9.91 20.08
C PRO A 446 -52.10 -9.04 18.93
N ARG A 447 -51.12 -8.18 19.21
CA ARG A 447 -50.50 -7.28 18.22
C ARG A 447 -49.57 -8.05 17.27
N ILE A 448 -48.79 -9.00 17.79
CA ILE A 448 -47.98 -9.92 16.96
C ILE A 448 -48.90 -10.82 16.12
N GLN A 449 -49.97 -11.37 16.70
CA GLN A 449 -50.93 -12.20 15.96
C GLN A 449 -51.56 -11.43 14.79
N THR A 450 -52.05 -10.21 15.05
CA THR A 450 -52.63 -9.33 14.03
C THR A 450 -51.63 -9.05 12.90
N LYS A 451 -50.33 -8.86 13.22
CA LYS A 451 -49.30 -8.59 12.22
C LYS A 451 -48.88 -9.85 11.42
N ILE A 452 -48.88 -11.03 12.05
CA ILE A 452 -48.72 -12.31 11.35
C ILE A 452 -49.86 -12.50 10.34
N ASP A 453 -51.11 -12.24 10.73
CA ASP A 453 -52.25 -12.38 9.83
C ASP A 453 -52.25 -11.31 8.72
N ALA A 454 -51.85 -10.06 9.01
CA ALA A 454 -51.69 -9.03 7.98
C ALA A 454 -50.63 -9.43 6.93
N ALA A 455 -49.47 -9.92 7.36
CA ALA A 455 -48.43 -10.40 6.45
C ALA A 455 -48.85 -11.67 5.70
N LEU A 456 -49.58 -12.59 6.34
CA LEU A 456 -50.13 -13.79 5.68
C LEU A 456 -51.25 -13.47 4.67
N ALA A 457 -52.05 -12.43 4.92
CA ALA A 457 -53.10 -11.98 4.00
C ALA A 457 -52.51 -11.55 2.64
N LEU A 458 -51.30 -10.97 2.62
CA LEU A 458 -50.56 -10.66 1.39
C LEU A 458 -50.19 -11.93 0.59
N PHE A 459 -49.98 -13.06 1.25
CA PHE A 459 -49.83 -14.37 0.58
C PHE A 459 -51.18 -15.05 0.25
N GLY A 460 -52.32 -14.43 0.59
CA GLY A 460 -53.66 -15.04 0.47
C GLY A 460 -53.97 -16.09 1.54
N LEU A 461 -53.32 -16.00 2.70
CA LEU A 461 -53.35 -17.00 3.77
C LEU A 461 -53.79 -16.40 5.11
N SER A 462 -53.95 -17.27 6.12
CA SER A 462 -54.30 -16.92 7.49
C SER A 462 -53.72 -17.94 8.47
N ALA A 463 -53.40 -17.50 9.69
CA ALA A 463 -53.00 -18.38 10.77
C ALA A 463 -54.21 -18.95 11.53
N THR A 464 -53.96 -19.97 12.33
CA THR A 464 -54.82 -20.35 13.47
C THR A 464 -54.01 -20.16 14.75
N HIS A 465 -54.54 -19.38 15.70
CA HIS A 465 -53.88 -19.18 17.00
C HIS A 465 -54.37 -20.23 18.01
N ILE A 466 -53.45 -20.89 18.70
CA ILE A 466 -53.74 -21.99 19.63
C ILE A 466 -52.88 -21.83 20.89
N SER A 467 -53.50 -21.82 22.08
CA SER A 467 -52.78 -21.92 23.35
C SER A 467 -52.48 -23.39 23.68
N VAL A 468 -51.23 -23.67 24.07
CA VAL A 468 -50.77 -25.04 24.39
C VAL A 468 -51.18 -25.39 25.82
N LYS A 469 -52.00 -26.42 25.98
CA LYS A 469 -52.57 -26.78 27.29
C LYS A 469 -51.50 -27.25 28.28
N GLY A 470 -51.31 -26.48 29.35
CA GLY A 470 -50.33 -26.77 30.40
C GLY A 470 -48.97 -26.10 30.20
N GLU A 471 -48.79 -25.34 29.12
CA GLU A 471 -47.61 -24.52 28.87
C GLU A 471 -48.01 -23.03 28.78
N ASN A 472 -47.03 -22.16 29.01
CA ASN A 472 -47.16 -20.72 28.80
C ASN A 472 -46.89 -20.34 27.33
N THR A 473 -47.34 -21.18 26.38
CA THR A 473 -46.99 -21.11 24.96
C THR A 473 -48.24 -20.90 24.12
N VAL A 474 -48.23 -19.91 23.21
CA VAL A 474 -49.25 -19.73 22.17
C VAL A 474 -48.59 -19.88 20.80
N LYS A 475 -49.25 -20.57 19.87
CA LYS A 475 -48.75 -20.79 18.51
C LYS A 475 -49.69 -20.19 17.47
N SER A 476 -49.15 -19.42 16.54
CA SER A 476 -49.80 -19.08 15.26
C SER A 476 -49.40 -20.13 14.23
N ILE A 477 -50.36 -20.76 13.56
CA ILE A 477 -50.08 -21.85 12.62
C ILE A 477 -50.70 -21.57 11.25
N CYS A 478 -49.86 -21.27 10.24
CA CYS A 478 -50.26 -21.28 8.83
C CYS A 478 -50.20 -22.72 8.31
N SER A 479 -51.35 -23.40 8.20
CA SER A 479 -51.44 -24.72 7.58
C SER A 479 -51.64 -24.58 6.06
N SER A 480 -50.55 -24.66 5.30
CA SER A 480 -50.53 -24.73 3.83
C SER A 480 -49.25 -25.44 3.37
N ILE A 481 -49.41 -26.47 2.53
CA ILE A 481 -48.28 -27.29 2.03
C ILE A 481 -47.34 -26.44 1.15
N ARG A 482 -47.90 -25.74 0.15
CA ARG A 482 -47.12 -24.91 -0.80
C ARG A 482 -46.37 -23.77 -0.10
N PHE A 483 -47.01 -23.09 0.84
CA PHE A 483 -46.37 -22.03 1.63
C PHE A 483 -45.21 -22.56 2.48
N ALA A 484 -45.39 -23.72 3.12
CA ALA A 484 -44.34 -24.36 3.89
C ALA A 484 -43.18 -24.85 2.98
N GLU A 485 -43.47 -25.36 1.77
CA GLU A 485 -42.44 -25.74 0.80
C GLU A 485 -41.65 -24.53 0.30
N TYR A 486 -42.34 -23.42 0.00
CA TYR A 486 -41.72 -22.16 -0.40
C TYR A 486 -40.80 -21.59 0.70
N PHE A 487 -41.32 -21.50 1.94
CA PHE A 487 -40.54 -21.06 3.09
C PHE A 487 -39.38 -22.03 3.42
N TYR A 488 -39.56 -23.33 3.20
CA TYR A 488 -38.47 -24.30 3.35
C TYR A 488 -37.36 -24.03 2.34
N ARG A 489 -37.68 -23.82 1.05
CA ARG A 489 -36.65 -23.61 0.03
C ARG A 489 -35.87 -22.30 0.22
N TYR A 490 -36.55 -21.20 0.51
CA TYR A 490 -35.96 -19.85 0.42
C TYR A 490 -35.74 -19.12 1.75
N ILE A 491 -36.40 -19.53 2.84
CA ILE A 491 -36.42 -18.76 4.10
C ILE A 491 -35.75 -19.51 5.26
N LYS A 492 -36.21 -20.73 5.59
CA LYS A 492 -35.72 -21.49 6.74
C LYS A 492 -35.93 -22.99 6.62
N GLN A 493 -34.83 -23.76 6.73
CA GLN A 493 -34.85 -25.22 6.83
C GLN A 493 -34.47 -25.68 8.24
N PRO A 494 -35.06 -26.77 8.76
CA PRO A 494 -34.56 -27.42 9.97
C PRO A 494 -33.11 -27.90 9.79
N ASN A 495 -32.28 -27.72 10.83
CA ASN A 495 -30.90 -28.18 10.92
C ASN A 495 -29.87 -27.56 9.93
N ILE A 496 -30.26 -26.62 9.08
CA ILE A 496 -29.33 -25.86 8.20
C ILE A 496 -29.00 -24.50 8.85
N PRO A 497 -27.74 -24.02 8.79
CA PRO A 497 -27.40 -22.67 9.23
C PRO A 497 -28.22 -21.59 8.53
N LEU A 498 -28.69 -20.60 9.31
CA LEU A 498 -29.37 -19.43 8.77
C LEU A 498 -28.38 -18.55 7.98
N GLN A 499 -28.90 -17.85 6.98
CA GLN A 499 -28.25 -16.75 6.27
C GLN A 499 -29.27 -15.63 6.06
N VAL A 500 -28.84 -14.39 5.88
CA VAL A 500 -29.73 -13.30 5.44
C VAL A 500 -29.89 -13.41 3.91
N PRO A 501 -31.11 -13.42 3.36
CA PRO A 501 -31.30 -13.53 1.90
C PRO A 501 -30.72 -12.30 1.16
N SER A 502 -30.19 -12.50 -0.04
CA SER A 502 -29.62 -11.41 -0.86
C SER A 502 -30.63 -10.29 -1.15
N PHE A 503 -31.90 -10.65 -1.40
CA PHE A 503 -32.99 -9.68 -1.56
C PHE A 503 -33.33 -8.90 -0.28
N ILE A 504 -32.82 -9.28 0.88
CA ILE A 504 -32.84 -8.44 2.10
C ILE A 504 -31.55 -7.62 2.21
N LEU A 505 -30.38 -8.20 1.92
CA LEU A 505 -29.08 -7.50 1.93
C LEU A 505 -29.07 -6.28 0.99
N GLN A 506 -29.61 -6.44 -0.22
CA GLN A 506 -29.68 -5.41 -1.26
C GLN A 506 -30.95 -4.54 -1.17
N GLY A 507 -32.05 -5.06 -0.58
CA GLY A 507 -33.35 -4.39 -0.53
C GLY A 507 -33.33 -2.99 0.10
N SER A 508 -34.36 -2.18 -0.16
CA SER A 508 -34.42 -0.80 0.31
C SER A 508 -34.30 -0.64 1.84
N VAL A 509 -34.06 0.60 2.29
CA VAL A 509 -34.04 1.01 3.70
C VAL A 509 -35.17 0.37 4.52
N ASP A 510 -36.42 0.47 4.05
CA ASP A 510 -37.60 -0.07 4.75
C ASP A 510 -37.61 -1.60 4.82
N ILE A 511 -37.13 -2.29 3.76
CA ILE A 511 -37.04 -3.76 3.73
C ILE A 511 -35.97 -4.26 4.71
N ARG A 512 -34.80 -3.61 4.75
CA ARG A 512 -33.75 -3.91 5.73
C ARG A 512 -34.23 -3.61 7.15
N ALA A 513 -34.87 -2.46 7.37
CA ALA A 513 -35.36 -2.05 8.68
C ALA A 513 -36.49 -2.95 9.19
N ALA A 514 -37.46 -3.29 8.35
CA ALA A 514 -38.57 -4.17 8.73
C ALA A 514 -38.12 -5.62 8.97
N TYR A 515 -37.13 -6.13 8.23
CA TYR A 515 -36.49 -7.41 8.53
C TYR A 515 -35.88 -7.42 9.93
N LEU A 516 -35.09 -6.40 10.28
CA LEU A 516 -34.51 -6.24 11.63
C LEU A 516 -35.60 -6.11 12.70
N ALA A 517 -36.71 -5.41 12.41
CA ALA A 517 -37.85 -5.34 13.32
C ALA A 517 -38.53 -6.70 13.54
N GLY A 518 -38.56 -7.57 12.53
CA GLY A 518 -39.00 -8.96 12.65
C GLY A 518 -38.14 -9.79 13.61
N LEU A 519 -36.82 -9.59 13.56
CA LEU A 519 -35.89 -10.19 14.54
C LEU A 519 -36.14 -9.64 15.95
N MET A 520 -36.27 -8.31 16.09
CA MET A 520 -36.58 -7.65 17.37
C MET A 520 -37.88 -8.18 17.99
N ASP A 521 -38.97 -8.25 17.22
CA ASP A 521 -40.29 -8.67 17.70
C ASP A 521 -40.34 -10.15 18.12
N SER A 522 -39.37 -10.95 17.68
CA SER A 522 -39.23 -12.35 18.06
C SER A 522 -38.47 -12.52 19.41
N ASP A 523 -37.16 -12.78 19.40
CA ASP A 523 -36.30 -12.97 20.58
C ASP A 523 -35.77 -11.65 21.17
N GLY A 524 -35.79 -10.56 20.41
CA GLY A 524 -35.31 -9.24 20.85
C GLY A 524 -36.09 -8.60 22.01
N ALA A 525 -35.55 -7.53 22.58
CA ALA A 525 -36.18 -6.78 23.66
C ALA A 525 -35.69 -5.31 23.72
N VAL A 526 -36.58 -4.39 23.31
CA VAL A 526 -36.35 -2.92 23.32
C VAL A 526 -36.18 -2.31 24.73
N ASN A 527 -36.59 -3.05 25.77
CA ASN A 527 -36.47 -2.63 27.17
C ASN A 527 -35.19 -3.15 27.88
N ASN A 528 -34.38 -3.99 27.22
CA ASN A 528 -33.12 -4.48 27.78
C ASN A 528 -32.05 -3.37 27.82
N ARG A 529 -30.95 -3.60 28.55
CA ARG A 529 -29.86 -2.63 28.74
C ARG A 529 -28.50 -3.28 28.46
N PRO A 530 -27.91 -3.13 27.25
CA PRO A 530 -28.49 -2.51 26.06
C PRO A 530 -29.68 -3.30 25.48
N PRO A 531 -30.50 -2.67 24.61
CA PRO A 531 -31.52 -3.36 23.82
C PRO A 531 -30.95 -4.57 23.08
N HIS A 532 -31.65 -5.71 23.19
CA HIS A 532 -31.26 -6.97 22.56
C HIS A 532 -32.01 -7.12 21.24
N LEU A 533 -31.32 -7.48 20.15
CA LEU A 533 -31.95 -7.68 18.84
C LEU A 533 -32.25 -9.16 18.57
N ILE A 534 -31.28 -10.04 18.81
CA ILE A 534 -31.39 -11.48 18.50
C ILE A 534 -30.30 -12.33 19.17
N THR A 535 -30.67 -13.52 19.65
CA THR A 535 -29.76 -14.64 19.96
C THR A 535 -29.75 -15.67 18.82
N THR A 536 -28.57 -16.19 18.48
CA THR A 536 -28.43 -17.33 17.53
C THR A 536 -27.22 -18.22 17.88
N VAL A 537 -27.11 -19.38 17.25
CA VAL A 537 -25.91 -20.24 17.30
C VAL A 537 -25.07 -20.15 16.02
N TYR A 538 -25.53 -19.41 15.01
CA TYR A 538 -24.88 -19.33 13.69
C TYR A 538 -24.01 -18.06 13.54
N ARG A 539 -22.67 -18.23 13.53
CA ARG A 539 -21.68 -17.13 13.49
C ARG A 539 -21.73 -16.29 12.21
N SER A 540 -21.94 -16.91 11.04
CA SER A 540 -22.10 -16.18 9.77
C SER A 540 -23.39 -15.35 9.77
N PHE A 541 -24.52 -15.95 10.17
CA PHE A 541 -25.82 -15.24 10.25
C PHE A 541 -25.76 -13.99 11.12
N ILE A 542 -25.18 -14.07 12.31
CA ILE A 542 -25.15 -12.93 13.23
C ILE A 542 -24.29 -11.77 12.71
N ARG A 543 -23.24 -12.07 11.93
CA ARG A 543 -22.43 -11.06 11.24
C ARG A 543 -23.17 -10.44 10.06
N GLN A 544 -23.87 -11.24 9.24
CA GLN A 544 -24.73 -10.72 8.17
C GLN A 544 -25.84 -9.81 8.72
N VAL A 545 -26.52 -10.20 9.81
CA VAL A 545 -27.55 -9.34 10.46
C VAL A 545 -26.93 -8.05 11.01
N ALA A 546 -25.71 -8.11 11.56
CA ALA A 546 -25.01 -6.91 12.02
C ALA A 546 -24.56 -6.00 10.86
N ALA A 547 -24.23 -6.56 9.69
CA ALA A 547 -23.99 -5.78 8.47
C ALA A 547 -25.29 -5.13 7.96
N VAL A 548 -26.45 -5.81 8.00
CA VAL A 548 -27.75 -5.18 7.69
C VAL A 548 -28.01 -3.99 8.62
N LEU A 549 -27.68 -4.10 9.91
CA LEU A 549 -27.76 -2.98 10.84
C LEU A 549 -26.78 -1.85 10.46
N SER A 550 -25.55 -2.19 10.07
CA SER A 550 -24.53 -1.25 9.56
C SER A 550 -24.97 -0.48 8.30
N SER A 551 -25.68 -1.13 7.38
CA SER A 551 -26.22 -0.49 6.18
C SER A 551 -27.31 0.56 6.46
N LEU A 552 -27.87 0.58 7.67
CA LEU A 552 -28.76 1.63 8.15
C LEU A 552 -28.00 2.69 8.97
N GLY A 553 -26.66 2.68 8.93
CA GLY A 553 -25.80 3.55 9.74
C GLY A 553 -25.93 3.29 11.24
N ILE A 554 -26.12 2.02 11.66
CA ILE A 554 -26.20 1.62 13.07
C ILE A 554 -25.21 0.48 13.32
N ALA A 555 -24.14 0.73 14.08
CA ALA A 555 -23.23 -0.35 14.49
C ALA A 555 -23.87 -1.22 15.58
N GLY A 556 -23.83 -2.55 15.38
CA GLY A 556 -24.32 -3.53 16.35
C GLY A 556 -23.21 -4.13 17.20
N ARG A 557 -23.54 -4.59 18.42
CA ARG A 557 -22.60 -5.26 19.33
C ARG A 557 -22.92 -6.75 19.47
N ILE A 558 -22.02 -7.60 18.99
CA ILE A 558 -22.05 -9.05 19.14
C ILE A 558 -21.39 -9.44 20.47
N SER A 559 -21.95 -10.44 21.17
CA SER A 559 -21.37 -11.02 22.38
C SER A 559 -21.60 -12.54 22.45
N ILE A 560 -20.56 -13.29 22.83
CA ILE A 560 -20.55 -14.75 22.84
C ILE A 560 -20.81 -15.27 24.26
N VAL A 561 -21.77 -16.17 24.42
CA VAL A 561 -22.06 -16.89 25.66
C VAL A 561 -21.72 -18.36 25.46
N TYR A 562 -20.64 -18.80 26.09
CA TYR A 562 -20.21 -20.19 26.11
C TYR A 562 -21.01 -20.99 27.16
N PRO A 563 -21.62 -22.13 26.81
CA PRO A 563 -22.41 -22.92 27.75
C PRO A 563 -21.52 -23.76 28.68
N GLN A 564 -21.92 -23.91 29.94
CA GLN A 564 -21.21 -24.75 30.92
C GLN A 564 -21.22 -26.25 30.56
N GLN A 565 -22.17 -26.71 29.74
CA GLN A 565 -22.24 -28.10 29.30
C GLN A 565 -21.47 -28.30 27.99
N LYS A 566 -20.42 -29.13 28.01
CA LYS A 566 -19.51 -29.42 26.87
C LYS A 566 -20.17 -29.95 25.57
N ARG A 567 -21.48 -30.22 25.57
CA ARG A 567 -22.25 -30.68 24.38
C ARG A 567 -23.14 -29.59 23.76
N TRP A 568 -23.20 -28.40 24.34
CA TRP A 568 -24.02 -27.29 23.86
C TRP A 568 -23.19 -26.36 22.97
N GLN A 569 -23.83 -25.71 22.01
CA GLN A 569 -23.19 -24.74 21.11
C GLN A 569 -23.09 -23.35 21.78
N ALA A 570 -22.07 -22.57 21.40
CA ALA A 570 -21.95 -21.18 21.81
C ALA A 570 -23.11 -20.33 21.24
N LYS A 571 -23.61 -19.39 22.04
CA LYS A 571 -24.67 -18.45 21.63
C LYS A 571 -24.07 -17.09 21.31
N TYR A 572 -24.40 -16.55 20.14
CA TYR A 572 -24.06 -15.20 19.71
C TYR A 572 -25.29 -14.31 19.91
N ASN A 573 -25.10 -13.19 20.60
CA ASN A 573 -26.16 -12.25 20.96
C ASN A 573 -25.82 -10.90 20.33
N LEU A 574 -26.66 -10.42 19.42
CA LEU A 574 -26.53 -9.09 18.82
C LEU A 574 -27.41 -8.10 19.59
N THR A 575 -26.79 -7.03 20.04
CA THR A 575 -27.41 -5.94 20.79
C THR A 575 -27.25 -4.63 20.03
N ILE A 576 -28.14 -3.67 20.29
CA ILE A 576 -28.09 -2.32 19.73
C ILE A 576 -27.58 -1.40 20.84
N PRO A 577 -26.27 -1.10 20.90
CA PRO A 577 -25.70 -0.37 22.02
C PRO A 577 -25.92 1.14 21.89
N ALA A 578 -26.13 1.65 20.68
CA ALA A 578 -26.16 3.08 20.31
C ALA A 578 -27.18 3.35 19.18
N LEU A 579 -27.41 4.64 18.90
CA LEU A 579 -28.22 5.21 17.81
C LEU A 579 -29.71 4.89 17.90
N LYS A 580 -30.29 5.14 19.08
CA LYS A 580 -31.73 4.93 19.33
C LYS A 580 -32.63 5.72 18.39
N GLU A 581 -32.31 6.99 18.15
CA GLU A 581 -33.16 7.87 17.34
C GLU A 581 -33.25 7.35 15.91
N ARG A 582 -32.14 6.81 15.39
CA ARG A 582 -32.12 6.14 14.09
C ARG A 582 -32.85 4.80 14.08
N TYR A 583 -32.75 4.01 15.15
CA TYR A 583 -33.61 2.84 15.34
C TYR A 583 -35.09 3.24 15.39
N ASN A 584 -35.44 4.31 16.11
CA ASN A 584 -36.81 4.77 16.31
C ASN A 584 -37.40 5.40 15.03
N ALA A 585 -36.57 6.02 14.18
CA ALA A 585 -36.96 6.55 12.88
C ALA A 585 -37.12 5.46 11.80
N LEU A 586 -36.24 4.45 11.77
CA LEU A 586 -36.20 3.45 10.69
C LEU A 586 -36.83 2.11 11.05
N ILE A 587 -36.51 1.54 12.22
CA ILE A 587 -36.83 0.14 12.57
C ILE A 587 -38.08 0.05 13.47
N ALA A 588 -38.25 0.96 14.43
CA ALA A 588 -39.40 0.97 15.32
C ALA A 588 -40.78 1.13 14.64
N PRO A 589 -40.95 1.88 13.53
CA PRO A 589 -42.23 1.94 12.81
C PRO A 589 -42.67 0.55 12.30
N HIS A 590 -41.70 -0.33 12.05
CA HIS A 590 -41.92 -1.71 11.66
C HIS A 590 -41.88 -2.69 12.84
N SER A 591 -41.77 -2.25 14.10
CA SER A 591 -41.74 -3.12 15.29
C SER A 591 -43.05 -3.06 16.10
N VAL A 592 -43.54 -4.22 16.50
CA VAL A 592 -44.63 -4.38 17.45
C VAL A 592 -44.15 -4.08 18.88
N LYS A 593 -42.92 -4.46 19.25
CA LYS A 593 -42.29 -4.07 20.52
C LYS A 593 -42.02 -2.56 20.58
N GLY A 594 -41.89 -1.90 19.43
CA GLY A 594 -41.94 -0.45 19.26
C GLY A 594 -40.61 0.26 19.55
N GLU A 595 -40.69 1.51 19.99
CA GLU A 595 -39.52 2.35 20.22
C GLU A 595 -38.62 1.89 21.37
N ILE A 596 -37.30 2.06 21.18
CA ILE A 596 -36.33 2.03 22.26
C ILE A 596 -36.47 3.34 23.06
N LYS A 597 -36.85 3.21 24.33
CA LYS A 597 -37.13 4.34 25.24
C LYS A 597 -35.94 5.29 25.33
N GLN A 598 -36.15 6.57 25.01
CA GLN A 598 -35.06 7.58 24.97
C GLN A 598 -34.32 7.74 26.31
N GLY A 599 -35.02 7.69 27.45
CA GLY A 599 -34.40 7.74 28.78
C GLY A 599 -33.66 6.46 29.25
N LEU A 600 -33.61 5.39 28.45
CA LEU A 600 -32.96 4.13 28.83
C LEU A 600 -31.43 4.26 28.78
N LYS A 601 -30.73 4.13 29.93
CA LYS A 601 -29.26 4.19 29.96
C LYS A 601 -28.64 3.05 29.13
N MET A 602 -27.85 3.42 28.13
CA MET A 602 -27.08 2.50 27.29
C MET A 602 -25.58 2.63 27.54
N TYR A 603 -24.84 1.61 27.12
CA TYR A 603 -23.38 1.59 27.07
C TYR A 603 -23.00 1.54 25.59
N GLY A 604 -23.08 2.70 24.93
CA GLY A 604 -22.98 2.80 23.47
C GLY A 604 -21.60 2.49 22.90
N PHE A 605 -21.37 3.00 21.70
CA PHE A 605 -20.02 3.41 21.36
C PHE A 605 -19.70 4.58 22.27
N THR A 606 -18.82 4.28 23.21
CA THR A 606 -18.06 5.32 23.89
C THR A 606 -17.19 6.01 22.87
N VAL A 607 -16.80 7.22 23.25
CA VAL A 607 -16.26 8.32 22.47
C VAL A 607 -15.43 9.14 23.47
N PRO A 608 -14.21 8.70 23.86
CA PRO A 608 -13.55 9.17 25.09
C PRO A 608 -12.90 10.54 25.24
N GLY A 609 -12.74 10.85 26.52
CA GLY A 609 -12.09 12.04 27.05
C GLY A 609 -10.58 12.13 26.82
N LYS A 610 -9.84 11.07 26.47
CA LYS A 610 -8.35 11.16 26.42
C LYS A 610 -7.88 11.96 25.23
N ILE A 611 -8.42 11.54 24.10
CA ILE A 611 -8.72 12.34 22.95
C ILE A 611 -9.28 13.72 23.26
N MET A 612 -10.46 13.84 23.89
CA MET A 612 -11.35 14.99 23.62
C MET A 612 -10.67 16.33 23.89
N ARG A 613 -9.85 16.31 24.95
CA ARG A 613 -8.96 17.34 25.48
C ARG A 613 -7.91 17.91 24.52
N GLU A 614 -7.59 17.25 23.38
CA GLU A 614 -6.58 17.74 22.43
C GLU A 614 -7.12 18.74 21.39
N ALA A 615 -8.41 18.72 21.05
CA ALA A 615 -9.03 19.70 20.13
C ALA A 615 -10.22 20.47 20.72
N TYR A 616 -10.75 20.03 21.87
CA TYR A 616 -11.76 20.77 22.61
C TYR A 616 -11.31 20.89 24.07
N THR A 617 -11.26 22.11 24.58
CA THR A 617 -11.02 22.37 26.01
C THR A 617 -12.17 21.84 26.85
N TYR A 618 -11.93 21.61 28.14
CA TYR A 618 -13.01 21.19 29.05
C TYR A 618 -14.14 22.23 29.17
N SER A 619 -13.86 23.51 28.87
CA SER A 619 -14.86 24.57 28.69
C SER A 619 -15.77 24.29 27.50
N GLU A 620 -15.20 24.12 26.30
CA GLU A 620 -15.96 23.83 25.07
C GLU A 620 -16.73 22.51 25.21
N MET A 621 -16.14 21.47 25.79
CA MET A 621 -16.85 20.23 26.12
C MET A 621 -18.06 20.45 27.04
N ARG A 622 -17.96 21.36 28.02
CA ARG A 622 -19.07 21.68 28.93
C ARG A 622 -20.15 22.52 28.26
N GLU A 623 -19.80 23.29 27.23
CA GLU A 623 -20.71 24.05 26.37
C GLU A 623 -21.43 23.13 25.38
N MET A 624 -20.74 22.10 24.84
CA MET A 624 -21.30 20.87 24.25
C MET A 624 -21.99 19.95 25.29
N GLY A 625 -22.43 20.54 26.42
CA GLY A 625 -23.21 19.94 27.48
C GLY A 625 -22.59 18.77 28.28
N PHE A 626 -21.34 18.35 28.02
CA PHE A 626 -20.76 17.16 28.66
C PHE A 626 -20.61 17.32 30.19
N GLN A 627 -20.99 16.27 30.93
CA GLN A 627 -21.01 16.25 32.40
C GLN A 627 -20.22 15.05 32.92
N GLY A 628 -19.14 15.30 33.68
CA GLY A 628 -18.34 14.24 34.31
C GLY A 628 -16.91 14.67 34.59
N SER A 629 -16.06 13.71 34.96
CA SER A 629 -14.61 13.91 34.97
C SER A 629 -14.09 13.97 33.53
N CYS A 630 -13.13 14.86 33.27
CA CYS A 630 -12.41 14.96 31.99
C CYS A 630 -11.63 13.68 31.60
N SER A 631 -11.53 12.69 32.51
CA SER A 631 -10.90 11.39 32.27
C SER A 631 -11.83 10.32 31.70
N VAL A 632 -13.14 10.59 31.56
CA VAL A 632 -14.15 9.55 31.26
C VAL A 632 -14.36 9.37 29.76
N ASP A 633 -14.66 8.14 29.39
CA ASP A 633 -15.08 7.77 28.05
C ASP A 633 -16.48 8.35 27.73
N THR A 634 -16.55 9.47 27.01
CA THR A 634 -17.79 10.15 26.60
C THR A 634 -18.59 9.34 25.56
N ASN A 635 -19.71 9.84 25.00
CA ASN A 635 -20.64 9.03 24.18
C ASN A 635 -20.79 9.53 22.74
N TYR A 636 -20.91 8.59 21.78
CA TYR A 636 -20.98 8.87 20.33
C TYR A 636 -22.17 9.72 19.92
N GLU A 637 -23.36 9.27 20.28
CA GLU A 637 -24.62 9.92 19.92
C GLU A 637 -24.62 11.37 20.41
N ARG A 638 -24.07 11.59 21.62
CA ARG A 638 -23.90 12.92 22.17
C ARG A 638 -22.82 13.75 21.47
N TYR A 639 -21.71 13.18 21.04
CA TYR A 639 -20.68 13.94 20.33
C TYR A 639 -21.17 14.48 18.99
N VAL A 640 -21.76 13.61 18.16
CA VAL A 640 -22.22 14.01 16.82
C VAL A 640 -23.47 14.89 16.87
N ALA A 641 -24.21 14.90 18.00
CA ALA A 641 -25.30 15.85 18.22
C ALA A 641 -24.85 17.26 18.63
N GLU A 642 -23.62 17.43 19.13
CA GLU A 642 -23.13 18.69 19.73
C GLU A 642 -21.85 19.23 19.02
N ALA A 643 -21.41 18.60 17.91
CA ALA A 643 -20.20 18.95 17.16
C ALA A 643 -20.47 19.17 15.66
N ASP A 644 -19.93 20.24 15.08
CA ASP A 644 -19.98 20.55 13.64
C ASP A 644 -19.02 19.64 12.81
N THR A 645 -19.06 18.33 13.00
CA THR A 645 -18.19 17.38 12.27
C THR A 645 -18.86 16.02 12.09
N SER A 646 -18.93 15.57 10.83
CA SER A 646 -19.41 14.23 10.46
C SER A 646 -18.37 13.15 10.78
N LEU A 647 -18.37 12.65 12.02
CA LEU A 647 -17.51 11.54 12.45
C LEU A 647 -18.20 10.18 12.32
N ASP A 648 -17.51 9.21 11.73
CA ASP A 648 -18.00 7.83 11.63
C ASP A 648 -18.09 7.09 12.97
N ILE A 649 -18.85 5.98 13.03
CA ILE A 649 -19.07 5.24 14.28
C ILE A 649 -17.75 4.60 14.73
N PRO A 650 -17.29 4.87 15.95
CA PRO A 650 -15.97 4.47 16.39
C PRO A 650 -16.01 3.16 17.18
N VAL A 651 -15.28 2.15 16.71
CA VAL A 651 -15.41 0.77 17.20
C VAL A 651 -14.14 0.26 17.90
N THR A 652 -14.26 -0.07 19.19
CA THR A 652 -13.17 -0.64 20.03
C THR A 652 -12.71 -2.00 19.51
N VAL A 653 -11.52 -2.11 18.92
CA VAL A 653 -10.82 -3.39 18.77
C VAL A 653 -10.53 -3.99 20.15
N LYS A 654 -10.52 -5.32 20.26
CA LYS A 654 -10.13 -6.11 21.44
C LYS A 654 -8.89 -6.97 21.19
N GLY A 655 -8.55 -7.20 19.93
CA GLY A 655 -7.38 -7.95 19.50
C GLY A 655 -7.64 -8.67 18.18
N LEU A 656 -6.79 -9.64 17.87
CA LEU A 656 -7.03 -10.60 16.80
C LEU A 656 -7.65 -11.87 17.40
N GLY A 657 -8.76 -12.31 16.82
CA GLY A 657 -9.52 -13.48 17.24
C GLY A 657 -9.13 -14.72 16.44
N SER A 658 -10.12 -15.59 16.21
CA SER A 658 -9.94 -16.75 15.32
C SER A 658 -9.65 -16.31 13.88
N TYR A 659 -8.82 -17.09 13.18
CA TYR A 659 -8.64 -17.00 11.75
C TYR A 659 -9.41 -18.12 11.02
N ASP A 660 -9.82 -17.84 9.79
CA ASP A 660 -10.38 -18.80 8.84
C ASP A 660 -9.47 -18.83 7.59
N TYR A 661 -9.31 -19.99 6.94
CA TYR A 661 -8.66 -20.08 5.63
C TYR A 661 -9.74 -20.10 4.54
N VAL A 662 -9.90 -18.99 3.85
CA VAL A 662 -11.04 -18.72 2.92
C VAL A 662 -10.57 -18.00 1.67
N GLN A 663 -11.34 -18.12 0.58
CA GLN A 663 -11.12 -17.34 -0.63
C GLN A 663 -11.14 -15.84 -0.28
N THR A 664 -10.21 -15.08 -0.82
CA THR A 664 -10.04 -13.65 -0.58
C THR A 664 -10.12 -12.85 -1.85
N TYR A 665 -10.47 -11.57 -1.69
CA TYR A 665 -10.58 -10.58 -2.74
C TYR A 665 -9.99 -9.25 -2.26
N ASP A 666 -9.73 -8.36 -3.20
CA ASP A 666 -9.39 -6.96 -2.98
C ASP A 666 -10.07 -6.16 -4.10
N ILE A 667 -10.40 -4.90 -3.90
CA ILE A 667 -11.01 -4.06 -4.94
C ILE A 667 -10.33 -2.71 -5.00
N GLU A 668 -10.14 -2.20 -6.20
CA GLU A 668 -9.70 -0.82 -6.39
C GLU A 668 -10.93 0.09 -6.47
N VAL A 669 -10.82 1.24 -5.81
CA VAL A 669 -11.91 2.19 -5.58
C VAL A 669 -11.34 3.61 -5.58
N GLU A 670 -12.17 4.57 -6.00
CA GLU A 670 -11.70 5.70 -6.79
C GLU A 670 -11.53 7.04 -6.08
N GLU A 671 -10.47 7.76 -6.52
CA GLU A 671 -9.81 8.90 -5.88
C GLU A 671 -9.29 8.59 -4.47
N ALA A 672 -10.20 8.09 -3.63
CA ALA A 672 -10.00 7.74 -2.25
C ALA A 672 -9.02 6.58 -2.03
N HIS A 673 -8.81 5.73 -3.06
CA HIS A 673 -8.07 4.47 -2.95
C HIS A 673 -8.53 3.56 -1.78
N CYS A 674 -9.79 3.74 -1.35
CA CYS A 674 -10.39 3.12 -0.18
C CYS A 674 -11.93 3.00 -0.24
N PHE A 675 -12.49 2.08 0.55
CA PHE A 675 -13.93 1.74 0.55
C PHE A 675 -14.38 1.08 1.86
N TYR A 676 -15.69 1.11 2.15
CA TYR A 676 -16.30 0.43 3.31
C TYR A 676 -16.72 -1.02 3.03
N CYS A 677 -16.38 -1.96 3.92
CA CYS A 677 -16.70 -3.39 3.86
C CYS A 677 -16.85 -4.02 5.26
N ASP A 678 -17.87 -4.86 5.46
CA ASP A 678 -18.38 -5.31 6.78
C ASP A 678 -18.71 -4.12 7.74
N GLY A 679 -18.79 -2.89 7.20
CA GLY A 679 -18.90 -1.62 7.91
C GLY A 679 -17.64 -0.74 7.91
N TYR A 680 -16.45 -1.25 7.56
CA TYR A 680 -15.13 -0.64 7.88
C TYR A 680 -14.23 -0.39 6.64
N LEU A 681 -13.23 0.50 6.75
CA LEU A 681 -12.59 1.20 5.62
C LEU A 681 -11.11 0.75 5.32
N THR A 682 -10.63 0.60 4.06
CA THR A 682 -9.30 -0.06 3.70
C THR A 682 -8.48 0.45 2.43
N HIS A 683 -7.25 -0.06 2.04
CA HIS A 683 -6.23 0.59 1.11
C HIS A 683 -5.17 -0.29 0.29
N ASN A 684 -4.62 0.19 -0.88
CA ASN A 684 -3.67 -0.34 -1.97
C ASN A 684 -2.09 0.01 -2.04
N SER A 685 -1.35 -0.10 -3.22
CA SER A 685 0.15 0.16 -3.54
C SER A 685 0.62 0.30 -5.08
N ALA A 686 1.83 0.87 -5.46
CA ALA A 686 2.32 1.31 -6.86
C ALA A 686 3.82 1.02 -7.42
N GLY A 687 4.39 1.73 -8.46
CA GLY A 687 5.70 1.49 -9.23
C GLY A 687 6.19 2.52 -10.35
N MET A 688 6.85 2.19 -11.52
CA MET A 688 7.22 3.18 -12.63
C MET A 688 7.43 2.68 -14.13
N ARG A 689 7.01 3.43 -15.18
CA ARG A 689 7.26 3.24 -16.66
C ARG A 689 7.77 4.52 -17.38
N GLN A 690 8.41 4.36 -18.55
CA GLN A 690 8.87 5.44 -19.46
C GLN A 690 8.44 5.21 -20.92
N GLY A 691 8.00 6.27 -21.61
CA GLY A 691 7.60 6.24 -23.02
C GLY A 691 7.92 7.56 -23.74
N ASN A 692 7.85 7.55 -25.07
CA ASN A 692 8.24 8.68 -25.91
C ASN A 692 7.32 9.92 -25.72
N SER A 693 7.86 11.13 -25.85
CA SER A 693 7.12 12.41 -25.73
C SER A 693 5.93 12.51 -26.67
N ASP A 694 6.08 11.98 -27.89
CA ASP A 694 5.18 12.11 -29.03
C ASP A 694 4.13 10.97 -29.03
N ASP A 695 4.28 9.99 -28.15
CA ASP A 695 3.32 8.92 -27.93
C ASP A 695 2.21 9.40 -26.99
N ASN A 696 1.21 10.05 -27.58
CA ASN A 696 0.01 10.51 -26.88
C ASN A 696 -0.75 9.35 -26.21
N LEU A 697 -0.69 8.12 -26.75
CA LEU A 697 -1.34 6.97 -26.11
C LEU A 697 -0.65 6.62 -24.77
N PHE A 698 0.68 6.74 -24.69
CA PHE A 698 1.42 6.58 -23.45
C PHE A 698 1.24 7.77 -22.49
N ALA A 699 1.28 9.01 -23.00
CA ALA A 699 1.14 10.23 -22.21
C ALA A 699 -0.25 10.39 -21.55
N ASP A 700 -1.28 9.89 -22.24
CA ASP A 700 -2.67 9.88 -21.80
C ASP A 700 -3.17 8.49 -21.37
N ALA A 701 -2.27 7.50 -21.25
CA ALA A 701 -2.59 6.17 -20.73
C ALA A 701 -3.27 6.25 -19.35
N LYS A 702 -2.77 7.18 -18.52
CA LYS A 702 -3.27 7.52 -17.18
C LYS A 702 -4.05 8.86 -17.13
N ALA A 703 -4.28 9.53 -18.26
CA ALA A 703 -5.11 10.74 -18.28
C ALA A 703 -6.58 10.34 -18.35
N ASN A 704 -7.42 10.94 -17.51
CA ASN A 704 -8.77 10.43 -17.24
C ASN A 704 -8.74 8.92 -16.94
N LEU A 705 -7.73 8.47 -16.18
CA LEU A 705 -7.68 7.11 -15.67
C LEU A 705 -8.93 6.90 -14.82
N TRP A 706 -9.13 7.76 -13.83
CA TRP A 706 -10.38 8.08 -13.14
C TRP A 706 -11.25 9.04 -13.98
N GLN A 707 -12.58 8.89 -13.99
CA GLN A 707 -13.52 9.66 -14.84
C GLN A 707 -14.88 9.89 -14.16
N GLN A 708 -15.32 11.13 -13.93
CA GLN A 708 -16.71 11.39 -13.55
C GLN A 708 -17.71 10.93 -14.63
N ASP A 709 -18.79 10.28 -14.20
CA ASP A 709 -19.99 10.05 -15.02
C ASP A 709 -20.92 11.29 -15.05
N GLU A 710 -22.00 11.21 -15.82
CA GLU A 710 -22.99 12.29 -16.00
C GLU A 710 -23.68 12.76 -14.70
N ASN A 711 -23.45 12.09 -13.57
CA ASN A 711 -23.97 12.44 -12.24
C ASN A 711 -22.85 12.78 -11.25
N GLY A 712 -21.60 12.91 -11.70
CA GLY A 712 -20.43 13.21 -10.87
C GLY A 712 -19.81 12.02 -10.14
N ASN A 713 -20.25 10.77 -10.40
CA ASN A 713 -19.59 9.60 -9.80
C ASN A 713 -18.41 9.17 -10.67
N TRP A 714 -17.22 9.20 -10.08
CA TRP A 714 -15.99 8.76 -10.72
C TRP A 714 -15.98 7.22 -11.03
N ARG A 715 -15.47 6.81 -12.21
CA ARG A 715 -15.10 5.44 -12.71
C ARG A 715 -13.62 5.38 -13.20
N ILE A 716 -12.82 4.35 -12.85
CA ILE A 716 -11.60 4.02 -13.64
C ILE A 716 -11.99 3.33 -14.94
N ASP A 717 -11.14 3.43 -15.96
CA ASP A 717 -11.14 2.50 -17.09
C ASP A 717 -10.61 1.11 -16.64
N PRO A 718 -11.45 0.07 -16.51
CA PRO A 718 -11.03 -1.24 -16.01
C PRO A 718 -10.10 -1.99 -16.98
N GLU A 719 -9.98 -1.54 -18.23
CA GLU A 719 -8.96 -2.05 -19.13
C GLU A 719 -7.57 -1.45 -18.83
N ARG A 720 -7.48 -0.57 -17.82
CA ARG A 720 -6.29 0.21 -17.44
C ARG A 720 -5.94 0.25 -15.95
N ASP A 721 -6.70 -0.37 -15.04
CA ASP A 721 -6.43 -0.26 -13.59
C ASP A 721 -4.99 -0.62 -13.23
N SER A 722 -4.44 -1.68 -13.84
CA SER A 722 -3.08 -2.13 -13.59
C SER A 722 -2.01 -1.05 -13.89
N LEU A 723 -2.28 -0.03 -14.71
CA LEU A 723 -1.37 1.11 -14.92
C LEU A 723 -1.04 1.91 -13.65
N ARG A 724 -1.85 1.82 -12.58
CA ARG A 724 -1.48 2.41 -11.28
C ARG A 724 -0.35 1.64 -10.56
N MET A 725 0.03 0.47 -11.05
CA MET A 725 1.28 -0.20 -10.68
C MET A 725 2.51 0.57 -11.18
N ALA A 726 2.34 1.71 -11.88
CA ALA A 726 3.45 2.54 -12.28
C ALA A 726 3.19 4.04 -12.51
N ASN A 727 4.13 4.88 -12.09
CA ASN A 727 4.20 6.30 -12.45
C ASN A 727 4.78 6.46 -13.87
N HIS A 728 4.32 7.44 -14.66
CA HIS A 728 4.66 7.59 -16.09
C HIS A 728 5.56 8.81 -16.36
N THR A 729 6.70 8.57 -17.03
CA THR A 729 7.64 9.62 -17.49
C THR A 729 7.66 9.75 -19.02
N ARG A 730 7.51 10.97 -19.55
CA ARG A 730 7.59 11.30 -20.98
C ARG A 730 9.03 11.62 -21.40
N VAL A 731 9.56 10.89 -22.37
CA VAL A 731 10.95 10.97 -22.85
C VAL A 731 11.04 11.77 -24.15
N PHE A 732 11.59 12.97 -24.06
CA PHE A 732 11.73 13.93 -25.16
C PHE A 732 13.05 13.74 -25.92
N HIS A 733 12.98 13.58 -27.24
CA HIS A 733 14.15 13.58 -28.13
C HIS A 733 14.37 14.90 -28.90
N SER A 734 13.33 15.73 -29.02
CA SER A 734 13.42 17.15 -29.33
C SER A 734 13.49 17.97 -28.02
N LYS A 735 13.97 19.22 -28.06
CA LYS A 735 13.83 20.11 -26.90
C LYS A 735 12.35 20.50 -26.75
N PRO A 736 11.71 20.31 -25.58
CA PRO A 736 10.31 20.68 -25.37
C PRO A 736 10.09 22.18 -25.49
N THR A 737 8.85 22.55 -25.81
CA THR A 737 8.39 23.93 -25.77
C THR A 737 8.18 24.44 -24.34
N LEU A 738 8.02 25.75 -24.18
CA LEU A 738 7.69 26.38 -22.90
C LEU A 738 6.34 25.85 -22.37
N GLU A 739 5.35 25.73 -23.24
CA GLU A 739 4.00 25.24 -22.95
C GLU A 739 4.03 23.80 -22.43
N GLU A 740 4.74 22.89 -23.11
CA GLU A 740 4.90 21.49 -22.65
C GLU A 740 5.63 21.37 -21.31
N CYS A 741 6.62 22.24 -21.02
CA CYS A 741 7.27 22.27 -19.72
C CYS A 741 6.33 22.77 -18.62
N VAL A 742 5.59 23.85 -18.86
CA VAL A 742 4.62 24.41 -17.90
C VAL A 742 3.48 23.43 -17.64
N ASP A 743 2.91 22.83 -18.68
CA ASP A 743 1.83 21.84 -18.57
C ASP A 743 2.31 20.58 -17.83
N ALA A 744 3.56 20.17 -17.99
CA ALA A 744 4.14 19.07 -17.21
C ALA A 744 4.36 19.43 -15.73
N VAL A 745 4.64 20.69 -15.39
CA VAL A 745 4.65 21.14 -13.99
C VAL A 745 3.22 21.13 -13.44
N ARG A 746 2.25 21.65 -14.20
CA ARG A 746 0.84 21.71 -13.80
C ARG A 746 0.23 20.31 -13.62
N LYS A 747 0.49 19.37 -14.53
CA LYS A 747 0.03 17.96 -14.44
C LYS A 747 0.62 17.25 -13.22
N GLN A 748 1.90 17.44 -12.92
CA GLN A 748 2.52 16.87 -11.71
C GLN A 748 2.04 17.53 -10.41
N TYR A 749 1.75 18.85 -10.41
CA TYR A 749 1.25 19.55 -9.22
C TYR A 749 -0.10 18.96 -8.75
N TYR A 750 -1.07 18.79 -9.67
CA TYR A 750 -2.38 18.24 -9.33
C TYR A 750 -2.40 16.70 -9.23
N SER A 751 -1.71 15.99 -10.13
CA SER A 751 -1.85 14.52 -10.28
C SER A 751 -0.59 13.69 -10.00
N GLY A 752 0.55 14.31 -9.66
CA GLY A 752 1.82 13.62 -9.42
C GLY A 752 2.46 12.96 -10.66
N GLU A 753 1.81 13.03 -11.81
CA GLU A 753 2.08 12.22 -13.00
C GLU A 753 2.54 13.05 -14.20
N GLY A 754 3.17 12.39 -15.17
CA GLY A 754 3.58 13.01 -16.43
C GLY A 754 4.89 13.79 -16.33
N ALA A 755 5.82 13.36 -15.46
CA ALA A 755 7.16 13.90 -15.38
C ALA A 755 7.87 13.87 -16.74
N ILE A 756 8.66 14.90 -17.05
CA ILE A 756 9.38 15.00 -18.33
C ILE A 756 10.85 14.63 -18.18
N GLN A 757 11.40 14.04 -19.23
CA GLN A 757 12.79 13.67 -19.34
C GLN A 757 13.40 14.19 -20.65
N TRP A 758 14.48 14.98 -20.57
CA TRP A 758 15.28 15.36 -21.73
C TRP A 758 16.30 14.25 -22.07
N ALA A 759 16.03 13.48 -23.14
CA ALA A 759 16.88 12.36 -23.53
C ALA A 759 18.24 12.81 -24.10
N GLY A 760 18.28 13.96 -24.80
CA GLY A 760 19.51 14.47 -25.41
C GLY A 760 20.61 14.71 -24.38
N GLU A 761 20.30 15.37 -23.26
CA GLU A 761 21.27 15.54 -22.16
C GLU A 761 21.69 14.21 -21.54
N ALA A 762 20.75 13.28 -21.32
CA ALA A 762 21.07 11.98 -20.74
C ALA A 762 22.05 11.19 -21.63
N VAL A 763 21.80 11.14 -22.95
CA VAL A 763 22.71 10.50 -23.91
C VAL A 763 24.04 11.24 -23.99
N ALA A 764 24.05 12.57 -24.08
CA ALA A 764 25.29 13.35 -24.14
C ALA A 764 26.16 13.10 -22.89
N ARG A 765 25.55 13.13 -21.70
CA ARG A 765 26.22 12.89 -20.42
C ARG A 765 26.69 11.45 -20.26
N ALA A 766 25.98 10.47 -20.81
CA ALA A 766 26.43 9.07 -20.85
C ALA A 766 27.60 8.80 -21.83
N ASN A 767 27.90 9.79 -22.69
CA ASN A 767 29.00 9.80 -23.66
C ASN A 767 30.07 10.85 -23.37
N CYS A 768 30.19 11.31 -22.11
CA CYS A 768 31.17 12.31 -21.67
C CYS A 768 32.65 11.89 -21.84
N ASP A 769 32.92 10.59 -22.08
CA ASP A 769 34.22 10.06 -22.47
C ASP A 769 34.62 10.42 -23.90
N LEU A 770 33.63 10.61 -24.78
CA LEU A 770 33.79 11.13 -26.15
C LEU A 770 33.63 12.66 -26.13
N LEU A 771 32.52 13.14 -25.57
CA LEU A 771 32.09 14.54 -25.47
C LEU A 771 32.85 15.31 -24.37
N SER A 772 34.18 15.20 -24.41
CA SER A 772 35.14 15.69 -23.42
C SER A 772 35.26 17.22 -23.32
N THR A 773 34.57 17.97 -24.18
CA THR A 773 34.55 19.44 -24.16
C THR A 773 33.12 19.98 -24.31
N ALA A 774 32.89 21.21 -23.81
CA ALA A 774 31.60 21.87 -23.96
C ALA A 774 31.20 22.08 -25.43
N SER A 775 32.17 22.33 -26.33
CA SER A 775 31.90 22.46 -27.78
C SER A 775 31.36 21.16 -28.35
N LEU A 776 32.08 20.04 -28.16
CA LEU A 776 31.64 18.71 -28.60
C LEU A 776 30.28 18.32 -28.00
N LYS A 777 30.01 18.67 -26.74
CA LYS A 777 28.69 18.45 -26.11
C LYS A 777 27.60 19.26 -26.82
N THR A 778 27.82 20.53 -27.09
CA THR A 778 26.86 21.41 -27.79
C THR A 778 26.63 20.97 -29.24
N GLU A 779 27.69 20.62 -29.96
CA GLU A 779 27.63 20.08 -31.33
C GLU A 779 26.86 18.76 -31.39
N PHE A 780 27.14 17.84 -30.45
CA PHE A 780 26.39 16.59 -30.32
C PHE A 780 24.91 16.83 -29.97
N LEU A 781 24.59 17.76 -29.06
CA LEU A 781 23.20 18.08 -28.70
C LEU A 781 22.43 18.70 -29.87
N GLN A 782 23.08 19.53 -30.70
CA GLN A 782 22.52 20.02 -31.95
C GLN A 782 22.27 18.87 -32.94
N ALA A 783 23.24 17.96 -33.12
CA ALA A 783 23.07 16.76 -33.94
C ALA A 783 21.97 15.82 -33.41
N TYR A 784 21.81 15.71 -32.09
CA TYR A 784 20.76 14.92 -31.45
C TYR A 784 19.37 15.52 -31.74
N GLN A 785 19.21 16.84 -31.55
CA GLN A 785 17.98 17.56 -31.88
C GLN A 785 17.64 17.53 -33.38
N GLN A 786 18.64 17.33 -34.26
CA GLN A 786 18.47 17.15 -35.71
C GLN A 786 18.28 15.67 -36.12
N GLY A 787 18.36 14.71 -35.20
CA GLY A 787 18.30 13.27 -35.49
C GLY A 787 19.57 12.68 -36.12
N THR A 788 20.63 13.47 -36.29
CA THR A 788 21.90 13.08 -36.95
C THR A 788 22.98 12.57 -35.99
N ALA A 789 22.72 12.48 -34.68
CA ALA A 789 23.69 12.07 -33.66
C ALA A 789 24.42 10.74 -33.94
N LYS A 790 23.79 9.75 -34.59
CA LYS A 790 24.48 8.50 -35.01
C LYS A 790 25.59 8.80 -36.03
N GLN A 791 25.28 9.59 -37.05
CA GLN A 791 26.22 10.00 -38.09
C GLN A 791 27.35 10.85 -37.51
N TRP A 792 27.01 11.83 -36.66
CA TRP A 792 28.00 12.68 -35.98
C TRP A 792 29.01 11.86 -35.17
N LEU A 793 28.54 10.85 -34.41
CA LEU A 793 29.44 9.95 -33.68
C LEU A 793 30.31 9.08 -34.60
N GLN A 794 29.76 8.61 -35.73
CA GLN A 794 30.52 7.83 -36.72
C GLN A 794 31.59 8.65 -37.44
N GLU A 795 31.33 9.93 -37.72
CA GLU A 795 32.28 10.84 -38.38
C GLU A 795 33.43 11.23 -37.44
N HIS A 796 33.14 11.50 -36.16
CA HIS A 796 34.15 11.90 -35.17
C HIS A 796 34.90 10.71 -34.56
N TYR A 797 34.26 9.54 -34.47
CA TYR A 797 34.82 8.32 -33.85
C TYR A 797 34.61 7.07 -34.72
N PRO A 798 35.17 7.02 -35.95
CA PRO A 798 34.95 5.95 -36.92
C PRO A 798 35.51 4.57 -36.51
N SER A 799 36.16 4.48 -35.34
CA SER A 799 36.61 3.23 -34.71
C SER A 799 35.62 2.64 -33.70
N LEU A 800 34.49 3.29 -33.42
CA LEU A 800 33.41 2.70 -32.62
C LEU A 800 32.75 1.58 -33.42
N ASP A 801 32.59 0.40 -32.82
CA ASP A 801 31.77 -0.65 -33.39
C ASP A 801 30.28 -0.30 -33.29
N GLU A 802 29.46 -0.86 -34.19
CA GLU A 802 28.04 -0.52 -34.29
C GLU A 802 27.24 -0.92 -33.03
N ARG A 803 27.65 -1.97 -32.31
CA ARG A 803 27.00 -2.41 -31.07
C ARG A 803 27.26 -1.43 -29.93
N GLU A 804 28.50 -0.96 -29.76
CA GLU A 804 28.77 0.10 -28.79
C GLU A 804 28.08 1.42 -29.19
N LEU A 805 28.05 1.78 -30.49
CA LEU A 805 27.38 2.97 -31.01
C LEU A 805 25.88 2.99 -30.71
N GLU A 806 25.16 1.91 -31.02
CA GLU A 806 23.73 1.78 -30.66
C GLU A 806 23.54 1.78 -29.14
N HIS A 807 24.37 1.05 -28.40
CA HIS A 807 24.33 1.07 -26.94
C HIS A 807 24.63 2.45 -26.36
N ARG A 808 25.39 3.31 -27.04
CA ARG A 808 25.70 4.69 -26.65
C ARG A 808 24.52 5.64 -26.84
N LEU A 809 23.74 5.49 -27.91
CA LEU A 809 22.54 6.28 -28.17
C LEU A 809 21.35 5.85 -27.29
N ALA A 810 21.36 4.62 -26.78
CA ALA A 810 20.33 4.09 -25.89
C ALA A 810 20.42 4.55 -24.41
N ARG A 811 21.48 5.27 -23.99
CA ARG A 811 21.83 5.50 -22.57
C ARG A 811 21.02 6.60 -21.85
N PHE A 812 19.73 6.67 -22.08
CA PHE A 812 18.84 7.65 -21.44
C PHE A 812 17.93 7.04 -20.36
N GLY A 813 17.61 5.75 -20.43
CA GLY A 813 16.64 5.12 -19.53
C GLY A 813 16.97 5.31 -18.05
N LEU A 814 15.94 5.60 -17.25
CA LEU A 814 15.99 5.82 -15.82
C LEU A 814 15.49 4.59 -15.03
N ASN A 815 15.98 4.43 -13.81
CA ASN A 815 15.39 3.56 -12.78
C ASN A 815 14.24 4.28 -12.04
N PRO A 816 13.38 3.59 -11.25
CA PRO A 816 12.21 4.19 -10.60
C PRO A 816 12.42 5.38 -9.67
N CYS A 817 13.64 5.65 -9.18
CA CYS A 817 13.94 6.83 -8.37
C CYS A 817 14.61 7.97 -9.18
N GLY A 818 14.86 7.76 -10.47
CA GLY A 818 15.32 8.78 -11.42
C GLY A 818 16.80 9.16 -11.36
N GLU A 819 17.64 8.52 -10.55
CA GLU A 819 19.03 8.95 -10.31
C GLU A 819 20.09 8.35 -11.26
N ILE A 820 19.84 7.17 -11.85
CA ILE A 820 20.77 6.51 -12.78
C ILE A 820 20.23 6.53 -14.22
N ILE A 821 20.98 7.16 -15.14
CA ILE A 821 20.84 7.03 -16.59
C ILE A 821 21.66 5.85 -17.14
N GLY A 822 21.08 5.06 -18.04
CA GLY A 822 21.73 3.95 -18.75
C GLY A 822 20.83 3.30 -19.80
N SER A 823 21.17 2.08 -20.21
CA SER A 823 20.36 1.20 -21.06
C SER A 823 20.47 -0.22 -20.49
N ASN A 824 19.36 -0.96 -20.33
CA ASN A 824 19.32 -2.32 -19.76
C ASN A 824 20.27 -2.51 -18.55
N PHE A 825 19.99 -1.89 -17.39
CA PHE A 825 20.95 -1.81 -16.28
C PHE A 825 20.37 -2.04 -14.87
N HIS A 826 21.27 -2.14 -13.87
CA HIS A 826 20.97 -2.14 -12.43
C HIS A 826 21.63 -0.94 -11.75
N CYS A 827 20.96 -0.30 -10.78
CA CYS A 827 21.55 0.82 -10.02
C CYS A 827 22.60 0.31 -9.02
N ASN A 828 23.87 0.68 -9.22
CA ASN A 828 25.00 0.23 -8.40
C ASN A 828 25.45 1.37 -7.47
N LEU A 829 24.91 1.41 -6.25
CA LEU A 829 24.94 2.61 -5.41
C LEU A 829 25.75 2.47 -4.11
N SER A 830 26.43 3.55 -3.75
CA SER A 830 26.96 3.84 -2.40
C SER A 830 26.55 5.26 -1.98
N GLU A 831 26.76 5.63 -0.73
CA GLU A 831 26.36 6.93 -0.19
C GLU A 831 27.38 7.46 0.81
N VAL A 832 27.89 8.67 0.57
CA VAL A 832 28.78 9.41 1.47
C VAL A 832 27.96 10.33 2.36
N HIS A 833 28.13 10.22 3.68
CA HIS A 833 27.39 10.98 4.66
C HIS A 833 28.17 12.25 5.02
N LEU A 834 27.96 13.30 4.22
CA LEU A 834 28.70 14.57 4.31
C LEU A 834 28.56 15.21 5.70
N ASN A 835 27.42 15.02 6.37
CA ASN A 835 27.19 15.53 7.72
C ASN A 835 28.04 14.86 8.83
N GLN A 836 28.86 13.85 8.49
CA GLN A 836 29.84 13.19 9.39
C GLN A 836 31.29 13.56 9.07
N ILE A 837 31.50 14.54 8.18
CA ILE A 837 32.82 14.92 7.64
C ILE A 837 33.05 16.42 7.88
N ASP A 838 34.23 16.77 8.39
CA ASP A 838 34.62 18.17 8.58
C ASP A 838 34.83 18.88 7.21
N PRO A 839 34.13 20.00 6.93
CA PRO A 839 34.28 20.74 5.67
C PRO A 839 35.69 21.24 5.37
N HIS A 840 36.55 21.40 6.38
CA HIS A 840 37.93 21.83 6.21
C HIS A 840 38.94 20.66 6.23
N ASN A 841 38.49 19.45 6.58
CA ASN A 841 39.30 18.23 6.53
C ASN A 841 39.22 17.56 5.14
N TYR A 842 39.87 18.18 4.16
CA TYR A 842 39.91 17.69 2.78
C TYR A 842 40.42 16.24 2.64
N LYS A 843 41.30 15.78 3.55
CA LYS A 843 41.79 14.38 3.55
C LYS A 843 40.68 13.41 3.95
N GLU A 844 39.86 13.75 4.93
CA GLU A 844 38.73 12.91 5.34
C GLU A 844 37.63 12.86 4.28
N GLN A 845 37.39 13.98 3.59
CA GLN A 845 36.53 14.01 2.40
C GLN A 845 37.08 13.09 1.30
N GLU A 846 38.39 13.18 1.00
CA GLU A 846 39.05 12.28 0.04
C GLU A 846 38.93 10.82 0.47
N GLU A 847 39.12 10.48 1.75
CA GLU A 847 38.99 9.12 2.24
C GLU A 847 37.55 8.59 2.16
N ALA A 848 36.54 9.41 2.50
CA ALA A 848 35.14 9.02 2.46
C ALA A 848 34.64 8.80 1.03
N PHE A 849 34.97 9.69 0.08
CA PHE A 849 34.65 9.49 -1.33
C PHE A 849 35.47 8.36 -1.97
N THR A 850 36.68 8.08 -1.50
CA THR A 850 37.45 6.88 -1.88
C THR A 850 36.75 5.61 -1.43
N ALA A 851 36.26 5.53 -0.19
CA ALA A 851 35.46 4.39 0.27
C ALA A 851 34.14 4.27 -0.51
N GLY A 852 33.44 5.40 -0.74
CA GLY A 852 32.25 5.48 -1.60
C GLY A 852 32.48 4.85 -2.98
N ALA A 853 33.57 5.21 -3.65
CA ALA A 853 33.98 4.64 -4.94
C ALA A 853 34.30 3.13 -4.84
N LEU A 854 35.05 2.69 -3.83
CA LEU A 854 35.43 1.28 -3.66
C LEU A 854 34.22 0.35 -3.42
N PHE A 855 33.17 0.80 -2.71
CA PHE A 855 31.94 0.02 -2.53
C PHE A 855 31.28 -0.38 -3.85
N VAL A 856 31.10 0.59 -4.76
CA VAL A 856 30.44 0.36 -6.05
C VAL A 856 31.35 -0.30 -7.07
N ALA A 857 32.66 -0.03 -6.99
CA ALA A 857 33.65 -0.65 -7.86
C ALA A 857 33.81 -2.16 -7.57
N ALA A 858 33.77 -2.59 -6.30
CA ALA A 858 33.75 -4.01 -5.94
C ALA A 858 32.56 -4.77 -6.58
N LEU A 859 31.39 -4.14 -6.66
CA LEU A 859 30.17 -4.70 -7.27
C LEU A 859 30.24 -4.79 -8.81
N LEU A 860 31.27 -4.25 -9.46
CA LEU A 860 31.53 -4.47 -10.89
C LEU A 860 31.96 -5.91 -11.20
N HIS A 861 32.50 -6.64 -10.22
CA HIS A 861 32.90 -8.04 -10.37
C HIS A 861 31.71 -9.03 -10.46
N HIS A 862 30.48 -8.62 -10.13
CA HIS A 862 29.31 -9.44 -10.43
C HIS A 862 29.18 -9.67 -11.94
N LYS A 863 29.02 -10.94 -12.33
CA LYS A 863 28.68 -11.38 -13.68
C LYS A 863 27.24 -11.84 -13.72
N PHE A 864 26.39 -11.10 -14.41
CA PHE A 864 24.96 -11.42 -14.55
C PHE A 864 24.76 -12.64 -15.46
N GLN A 865 23.76 -13.46 -15.17
CA GLN A 865 23.38 -14.59 -16.03
C GLN A 865 22.48 -14.16 -17.20
N GLU A 866 21.69 -13.10 -17.02
CA GLU A 866 20.89 -12.49 -18.09
C GLU A 866 21.81 -11.75 -19.08
N PRO A 867 21.83 -12.14 -20.37
CA PRO A 867 22.76 -11.58 -21.34
C PRO A 867 22.67 -10.07 -21.51
N ARG A 868 21.46 -9.46 -21.51
CA ARG A 868 21.34 -8.00 -21.75
C ARG A 868 21.99 -7.16 -20.66
N TYR A 869 21.90 -7.59 -19.39
CA TYR A 869 22.58 -6.93 -18.28
C TYR A 869 24.08 -7.19 -18.27
N GLN A 870 24.52 -8.37 -18.73
CA GLN A 870 25.96 -8.66 -18.81
C GLN A 870 26.64 -7.91 -19.96
N GLU A 871 25.96 -7.76 -21.09
CA GLU A 871 26.35 -6.91 -22.21
C GLU A 871 26.40 -5.43 -21.81
N ALA A 872 25.34 -4.89 -21.22
CA ALA A 872 25.32 -3.51 -20.74
C ALA A 872 26.42 -3.25 -19.69
N ARG A 873 26.69 -4.20 -18.79
CA ARG A 873 27.81 -4.16 -17.82
C ARG A 873 29.19 -4.19 -18.50
N GLU A 874 29.31 -4.71 -19.72
CA GLU A 874 30.56 -4.74 -20.49
C GLU A 874 30.72 -3.53 -21.43
N LEU A 875 29.63 -2.94 -21.91
CA LEU A 875 29.64 -1.74 -22.76
C LEU A 875 29.63 -0.43 -21.95
N ASP A 876 28.95 -0.41 -20.80
CA ASP A 876 28.69 0.77 -19.96
C ASP A 876 28.56 0.37 -18.47
N PRO A 877 29.66 -0.03 -17.80
CA PRO A 877 29.63 -0.48 -16.41
C PRO A 877 29.14 0.62 -15.47
N ILE A 878 27.92 0.47 -14.94
CA ILE A 878 27.29 1.45 -14.05
C ILE A 878 27.92 1.42 -12.63
N VAL A 879 28.30 2.59 -12.13
CA VAL A 879 28.55 2.87 -10.71
C VAL A 879 27.99 4.26 -10.34
N GLY A 880 27.38 4.40 -9.17
CA GLY A 880 26.82 5.67 -8.70
C GLY A 880 27.14 5.92 -7.24
N VAL A 881 28.21 6.68 -6.98
CA VAL A 881 28.47 7.23 -5.65
C VAL A 881 27.52 8.40 -5.42
N SER A 882 26.60 8.23 -4.47
CA SER A 882 25.75 9.29 -3.94
C SER A 882 26.44 9.98 -2.76
N PHE A 883 25.94 11.16 -2.40
CA PHE A 883 26.10 11.71 -1.05
C PHE A 883 24.73 11.92 -0.39
N THR A 884 24.75 12.31 0.88
CA THR A 884 23.60 12.67 1.70
C THR A 884 24.05 13.69 2.75
N GLY A 885 23.19 14.64 3.12
CA GLY A 885 23.52 15.76 4.02
C GLY A 885 24.29 16.91 3.37
N LEU A 886 24.16 17.12 2.06
CA LEU A 886 24.88 18.21 1.35
C LEU A 886 24.51 19.59 1.87
N PHE A 887 23.21 19.84 2.06
CA PHE A 887 22.72 21.13 2.56
C PHE A 887 23.34 21.41 3.95
N ASP A 888 23.31 20.41 4.84
CA ASP A 888 23.89 20.51 6.17
C ASP A 888 25.39 20.82 6.14
N PHE A 889 26.13 20.16 5.25
CA PHE A 889 27.56 20.37 5.06
C PHE A 889 27.89 21.79 4.57
N PHE A 890 27.12 22.35 3.63
CA PHE A 890 27.37 23.70 3.13
C PHE A 890 27.02 24.81 4.13
N VAL A 891 26.02 24.61 5.01
CA VAL A 891 25.81 25.54 6.14
C VAL A 891 27.04 25.56 7.07
N HIS A 892 27.62 24.40 7.38
CA HIS A 892 28.87 24.36 8.15
C HIS A 892 30.09 24.91 7.40
N ALA A 893 30.17 24.73 6.07
CA ALA A 893 31.29 25.18 5.25
C ALA A 893 31.32 26.70 5.02
N PHE A 894 30.14 27.34 4.93
CA PHE A 894 29.98 28.74 4.49
C PHE A 894 29.35 29.66 5.53
N GLY A 895 28.78 29.12 6.61
CA GLY A 895 28.12 29.88 7.66
C GLY A 895 26.74 30.42 7.28
N VAL A 896 26.17 31.24 8.16
CA VAL A 896 24.77 31.68 8.06
C VAL A 896 24.53 32.71 6.94
N ASP A 897 25.55 33.45 6.51
CA ASP A 897 25.48 34.31 5.31
C ASP A 897 24.98 33.54 4.07
N TRP A 898 25.36 32.26 3.94
CA TRP A 898 24.91 31.38 2.86
C TRP A 898 23.42 31.03 3.01
N LEU A 899 22.93 30.83 4.23
CA LEU A 899 21.50 30.61 4.52
C LEU A 899 20.65 31.87 4.26
N HIS A 900 21.11 33.06 4.67
CA HIS A 900 20.41 34.32 4.35
C HIS A 900 20.36 34.57 2.84
N TRP A 901 21.47 34.32 2.14
CA TRP A 901 21.52 34.38 0.68
C TRP A 901 20.61 33.35 0.01
N TRP A 902 20.52 32.13 0.56
CA TRP A 902 19.59 31.11 0.07
C TRP A 902 18.14 31.58 0.21
N ALA A 903 17.75 32.09 1.38
CA ALA A 903 16.38 32.54 1.67
C ALA A 903 15.91 33.68 0.74
N GLN A 904 16.84 34.43 0.16
CA GLN A 904 16.58 35.46 -0.87
C GLN A 904 16.37 34.87 -2.28
N GLY A 905 16.32 33.55 -2.44
CA GLY A 905 16.19 32.87 -3.74
C GLY A 905 17.53 32.59 -4.46
N ARG A 906 18.64 32.49 -3.72
CA ARG A 906 20.01 32.27 -4.26
C ARG A 906 20.43 33.27 -5.39
N PRO A 907 20.17 34.59 -5.25
CA PRO A 907 20.38 35.57 -6.32
C PRO A 907 21.86 35.71 -6.72
N ASN A 908 22.12 36.02 -8.00
CA ASN A 908 23.47 36.14 -8.57
C ASN A 908 24.17 37.48 -8.21
N THR A 909 24.17 37.85 -6.93
CA THR A 909 24.98 38.97 -6.40
C THR A 909 26.47 38.62 -6.40
N ALA A 910 27.36 39.60 -6.18
CA ALA A 910 28.79 39.34 -6.08
C ALA A 910 29.16 38.30 -5.00
N GLN A 911 28.43 38.30 -3.86
CA GLN A 911 28.57 37.31 -2.79
C GLN A 911 27.93 35.97 -3.19
N GLY A 912 26.74 35.96 -3.81
CA GLY A 912 26.09 34.75 -4.29
C GLY A 912 26.90 33.99 -5.35
N LEU A 913 27.54 34.72 -6.27
CA LEU A 913 28.48 34.15 -7.24
C LEU A 913 29.76 33.62 -6.59
N ALA A 914 30.19 34.19 -5.45
CA ALA A 914 31.29 33.64 -4.67
C ALA A 914 30.89 32.34 -3.95
N PHE A 915 29.66 32.25 -3.43
CA PHE A 915 29.11 31.01 -2.86
C PHE A 915 28.96 29.91 -3.92
N LYS A 916 28.33 30.17 -5.08
CA LYS A 916 28.20 29.19 -6.17
C LYS A 916 29.55 28.62 -6.62
N ARG A 917 30.60 29.44 -6.71
CA ARG A 917 31.98 28.98 -7.01
C ARG A 917 32.58 28.08 -5.93
N GLN A 918 32.21 28.25 -4.67
CA GLN A 918 32.67 27.39 -3.58
C GLN A 918 31.87 26.07 -3.52
N GLU A 919 30.56 26.12 -3.76
CA GLU A 919 29.72 24.93 -3.97
C GLU A 919 30.28 24.07 -5.12
N GLU A 920 30.52 24.69 -6.27
CA GLU A 920 31.16 24.10 -7.46
C GLU A 920 32.50 23.44 -7.14
N LYS A 921 33.35 24.10 -6.34
CA LYS A 921 34.67 23.59 -5.97
C LYS A 921 34.57 22.29 -5.16
N TYR A 922 33.72 22.22 -4.13
CA TYR A 922 33.53 20.99 -3.36
C TYR A 922 32.95 19.88 -4.24
N LEU A 923 31.84 20.16 -4.93
CA LEU A 923 31.14 19.22 -5.80
C LEU A 923 32.07 18.63 -6.88
N SER A 924 32.87 19.47 -7.54
CA SER A 924 33.83 19.00 -8.54
C SER A 924 34.97 18.20 -7.91
N THR A 925 35.55 18.65 -6.81
CA THR A 925 36.65 17.95 -6.12
C THR A 925 36.24 16.52 -5.74
N TRP A 926 35.04 16.33 -5.18
CA TRP A 926 34.55 15.00 -4.79
C TRP A 926 34.25 14.10 -5.99
N LYS A 927 33.68 14.65 -7.07
CA LYS A 927 33.49 13.93 -8.34
C LYS A 927 34.83 13.45 -8.89
N ASP A 928 35.84 14.31 -8.91
CA ASP A 928 37.16 13.99 -9.46
C ASP A 928 37.87 12.91 -8.62
N ILE A 929 37.72 12.94 -7.28
CA ILE A 929 38.18 11.88 -6.37
C ILE A 929 37.48 10.55 -6.67
N VAL A 930 36.14 10.55 -6.81
CA VAL A 930 35.37 9.35 -7.15
C VAL A 930 35.81 8.78 -8.49
N HIS A 931 35.90 9.61 -9.54
CA HIS A 931 36.32 9.17 -10.87
C HIS A 931 37.72 8.57 -10.85
N ARG A 932 38.69 9.24 -10.22
CA ARG A 932 40.06 8.72 -10.06
C ARG A 932 40.05 7.34 -9.41
N VAL A 933 39.42 7.19 -8.24
CA VAL A 933 39.45 5.93 -7.47
C VAL A 933 38.74 4.80 -8.20
N VAL A 934 37.58 5.04 -8.81
CA VAL A 934 36.89 4.04 -9.64
C VAL A 934 37.78 3.63 -10.83
N TRP A 935 38.39 4.59 -11.52
CA TRP A 935 39.18 4.35 -12.73
C TRP A 935 40.54 3.69 -12.47
N ASP A 936 41.15 3.94 -11.31
CA ASP A 936 42.36 3.28 -10.84
C ASP A 936 42.06 1.85 -10.39
N TYR A 937 40.98 1.64 -9.63
CA TYR A 937 40.50 0.30 -9.28
C TYR A 937 40.18 -0.54 -10.53
N CYS A 938 39.46 0.04 -11.50
CA CYS A 938 39.15 -0.64 -12.76
C CYS A 938 40.41 -0.98 -13.56
N ALA A 939 41.39 -0.07 -13.66
CA ALA A 939 42.66 -0.36 -14.32
C ALA A 939 43.45 -1.47 -13.61
N LYS A 940 43.54 -1.44 -12.27
CA LYS A 940 44.19 -2.45 -11.43
C LYS A 940 43.57 -3.85 -11.57
N HIS A 941 42.25 -3.93 -11.78
CA HIS A 941 41.52 -5.19 -11.96
C HIS A 941 41.21 -5.56 -13.42
N ASN A 942 41.71 -4.80 -14.41
CA ASN A 942 41.43 -4.97 -15.84
C ASN A 942 39.91 -5.02 -16.17
N LEU A 943 39.15 -4.08 -15.59
CA LEU A 943 37.74 -3.83 -15.87
C LEU A 943 37.60 -2.60 -16.79
N LYS A 944 36.56 -2.56 -17.62
CA LYS A 944 36.20 -1.34 -18.36
C LYS A 944 35.85 -0.24 -17.36
N ARG A 945 36.32 0.98 -17.62
CA ARG A 945 36.03 2.16 -16.78
C ARG A 945 34.59 2.60 -16.98
N PRO A 946 33.83 2.88 -15.90
CA PRO A 946 32.56 3.59 -15.98
C PRO A 946 32.74 4.98 -16.59
N ASN A 947 31.91 5.33 -17.57
CA ASN A 947 31.85 6.70 -18.11
C ASN A 947 31.33 7.68 -17.05
N ARG A 948 30.41 7.20 -16.22
CA ARG A 948 29.69 7.94 -15.17
C ARG A 948 29.94 7.23 -13.85
N CYS A 949 30.20 7.99 -12.78
CA CYS A 949 30.55 7.45 -11.46
C CYS A 949 29.76 8.06 -10.29
N THR A 950 28.99 9.12 -10.53
CA THR A 950 28.37 9.97 -9.49
C THR A 950 26.90 10.25 -9.79
N THR A 951 26.08 10.24 -8.74
CA THR A 951 24.62 10.44 -8.77
C THR A 951 24.18 11.10 -7.46
N VAL A 952 22.90 11.44 -7.29
CA VAL A 952 22.34 11.67 -5.94
C VAL A 952 21.01 10.95 -5.80
N GLN A 953 20.94 10.02 -4.85
CA GLN A 953 19.71 9.39 -4.40
C GLN A 953 19.26 10.06 -3.07
N PRO A 954 18.02 10.55 -2.94
CA PRO A 954 17.47 10.98 -1.66
C PRO A 954 17.12 9.77 -0.78
N SER A 955 18.12 9.13 -0.18
CA SER A 955 17.95 7.87 0.57
C SER A 955 17.28 8.09 1.94
N GLY A 956 15.97 8.28 1.94
CA GLY A 956 15.14 8.62 3.12
C GLY A 956 15.19 7.62 4.29
N THR A 957 15.79 6.44 4.11
CA THR A 957 16.06 5.46 5.17
C THR A 957 17.52 5.44 5.60
N LYS A 958 18.50 5.55 4.69
CA LYS A 958 19.93 5.54 5.07
C LYS A 958 20.38 6.86 5.69
N SER A 959 19.87 8.02 5.24
CA SER A 959 20.25 9.32 5.81
C SER A 959 19.95 9.42 7.31
N LEU A 960 18.94 8.67 7.80
CA LEU A 960 18.56 8.59 9.21
C LEU A 960 19.60 7.89 10.10
N LEU A 961 20.53 7.10 9.51
CA LEU A 961 21.63 6.49 10.25
C LEU A 961 22.67 7.52 10.71
N THR A 962 22.69 8.72 10.11
CA THR A 962 23.54 9.85 10.52
C THR A 962 22.78 11.14 10.81
N GLY A 963 21.45 11.14 10.71
CA GLY A 963 20.62 12.34 10.92
C GLY A 963 20.70 13.37 9.77
N ALA A 964 21.16 12.96 8.59
CA ALA A 964 21.40 13.83 7.44
C ALA A 964 20.13 14.21 6.66
N SER A 965 20.13 15.41 6.06
CA SER A 965 19.17 15.77 5.01
C SER A 965 19.29 14.82 3.79
N PRO A 966 18.18 14.41 3.15
CA PRO A 966 18.20 13.31 2.18
C PRO A 966 18.79 13.74 0.82
N GLY A 967 19.99 13.26 0.51
CA GLY A 967 20.70 13.61 -0.72
C GLY A 967 21.18 15.07 -0.71
N TRP A 968 20.59 15.88 -1.59
CA TRP A 968 20.85 17.32 -1.69
C TRP A 968 19.78 18.20 -1.00
N HIS A 969 18.58 17.66 -0.73
CA HIS A 969 17.41 18.45 -0.38
C HIS A 969 17.64 19.27 0.91
N PRO A 970 17.11 20.52 0.98
CA PRO A 970 17.05 21.25 2.24
C PRO A 970 16.17 20.48 3.25
N PRO A 971 16.48 20.53 4.56
CA PRO A 971 15.59 19.97 5.57
C PRO A 971 14.29 20.78 5.67
N LYS A 972 13.18 20.11 6.01
CA LYS A 972 11.86 20.76 6.09
C LYS A 972 11.68 21.69 7.30
N ALA A 973 12.48 21.50 8.34
CA ALA A 973 12.60 22.38 9.49
C ALA A 973 14.00 22.25 10.10
N GLN A 974 14.49 23.29 10.76
CA GLN A 974 15.79 23.22 11.47
C GLN A 974 15.73 22.28 12.68
N ARG A 975 14.57 22.23 13.35
CA ARG A 975 14.30 21.32 14.45
C ARG A 975 12.89 20.77 14.28
N PHE A 976 12.71 19.47 14.49
CA PHE A 976 11.44 18.79 14.29
C PHE A 976 11.32 17.56 15.17
N ILE A 977 10.09 17.15 15.47
CA ILE A 977 9.82 15.79 15.91
C ILE A 977 9.81 14.91 14.66
N ARG A 978 10.74 13.95 14.58
CA ARG A 978 10.66 12.86 13.62
C ARG A 978 9.86 11.73 14.24
N ARG A 979 8.84 11.26 13.52
CA ARG A 979 8.00 10.14 13.97
C ARG A 979 8.27 8.91 13.12
N ILE A 980 8.50 7.76 13.77
CA ILE A 980 8.77 6.47 13.11
C ILE A 980 7.74 5.45 13.59
N THR A 981 6.95 4.91 12.64
CA THR A 981 5.93 3.90 12.94
C THR A 981 6.53 2.53 13.20
N PHE A 982 6.19 1.98 14.36
CA PHE A 982 6.38 0.60 14.75
C PHE A 982 5.04 0.01 15.22
N ARG A 983 4.91 -1.31 15.18
CA ARG A 983 3.86 -2.00 15.95
C ARG A 983 4.06 -1.72 17.44
N LYS A 984 2.97 -1.59 18.22
CA LYS A 984 3.04 -1.53 19.69
C LYS A 984 3.75 -2.79 20.19
N ASN A 985 4.62 -2.63 21.17
CA ASN A 985 5.48 -3.69 21.70
C ASN A 985 6.42 -4.33 20.66
N ASP A 986 6.69 -3.71 19.52
CA ASP A 986 7.83 -4.10 18.66
C ASP A 986 9.12 -4.04 19.50
N PRO A 987 9.98 -5.08 19.49
CA PRO A 987 11.22 -5.11 20.27
C PRO A 987 12.11 -3.87 20.09
N VAL A 988 12.13 -3.28 18.90
CA VAL A 988 12.90 -2.08 18.57
C VAL A 988 12.24 -0.82 19.14
N ALA A 989 10.91 -0.76 19.21
CA ALA A 989 10.19 0.34 19.82
C ALA A 989 10.23 0.29 21.36
N LEU A 990 10.16 -0.91 21.95
CA LEU A 990 10.44 -1.13 23.38
C LEU A 990 11.87 -0.67 23.74
N ALA A 991 12.85 -0.99 22.90
CA ALA A 991 14.23 -0.52 23.08
C ALA A 991 14.35 1.02 23.02
N CYS A 992 13.53 1.73 22.22
CA CYS A 992 13.51 3.19 22.17
C CYS A 992 13.07 3.82 23.50
N ILE A 993 12.13 3.18 24.20
CA ILE A 993 11.58 3.64 25.50
C ILE A 993 12.65 3.52 26.59
N ASP A 994 13.34 2.38 26.66
CA ASP A 994 14.50 2.17 27.53
C ASP A 994 15.64 3.15 27.24
N TYR A 995 15.76 3.61 26.00
CA TYR A 995 16.71 4.64 25.56
C TYR A 995 16.27 6.09 25.88
N GLY A 996 15.07 6.27 26.42
CA GLY A 996 14.50 7.55 26.88
C GLY A 996 13.66 8.32 25.87
N TYR A 997 13.50 7.82 24.63
CA TYR A 997 12.64 8.47 23.63
C TYR A 997 11.18 8.42 24.07
N ASN A 998 10.43 9.45 23.69
CA ASN A 998 8.99 9.39 23.83
C ASN A 998 8.44 8.46 22.75
N VAL A 999 7.40 7.70 23.08
CA VAL A 999 6.51 7.10 22.09
C VAL A 999 5.19 7.84 22.23
N ILE A 1000 4.57 8.17 21.10
CA ILE A 1000 3.14 8.47 21.07
C ILE A 1000 2.41 7.43 20.24
N PRO A 1001 1.11 7.27 20.47
CA PRO A 1001 0.21 6.62 19.53
C PRO A 1001 0.29 7.26 18.14
N SER A 1002 0.05 6.49 17.11
CA SER A 1002 0.17 6.93 15.73
C SER A 1002 -0.92 7.90 15.27
N GLN A 1003 -0.85 8.28 14.00
CA GLN A 1003 -1.95 8.93 13.28
C GLN A 1003 -3.08 7.90 12.93
N SER A 1004 -3.06 6.72 13.53
CA SER A 1004 -4.19 5.78 13.60
C SER A 1004 -4.54 5.48 15.06
N ASP A 1005 -3.92 6.25 15.96
CA ASP A 1005 -4.06 6.33 17.41
C ASP A 1005 -5.27 7.12 17.91
N LYS A 1006 -6.49 7.01 17.36
CA LYS A 1006 -7.68 7.53 18.06
C LYS A 1006 -8.17 6.51 19.11
N ASP A 1007 -8.59 6.98 20.28
CA ASP A 1007 -9.81 6.47 20.91
C ASP A 1007 -11.06 6.83 20.05
N GLU A 1008 -12.19 7.22 20.60
CA GLU A 1008 -13.46 7.20 19.87
C GLU A 1008 -14.12 8.59 19.68
N GLN A 1009 -13.80 9.65 20.46
CA GLN A 1009 -14.25 11.05 20.12
C GLN A 1009 -13.45 11.69 19.00
N GLY A 1010 -12.39 11.00 18.68
CA GLY A 1010 -11.61 11.20 17.53
C GLY A 1010 -10.33 11.99 17.68
N ASN A 1011 -9.94 12.81 18.67
CA ASN A 1011 -8.56 13.33 18.70
C ASN A 1011 -7.44 12.26 18.75
N LEU A 1012 -6.19 12.65 18.88
CA LEU A 1012 -5.11 11.70 18.91
C LEU A 1012 -4.97 11.17 20.36
N LEU A 1013 -4.56 9.91 20.55
CA LEU A 1013 -4.31 9.33 21.87
C LEU A 1013 -2.99 9.89 22.39
N ASN A 1014 -2.98 10.60 23.52
CA ASN A 1014 -1.74 11.11 24.12
C ASN A 1014 -0.80 9.99 24.62
N ASP A 1015 -1.17 9.33 25.71
CA ASP A 1015 -0.36 8.30 26.37
C ASP A 1015 -0.18 7.04 25.48
N PRO A 1016 1.06 6.52 25.33
CA PRO A 1016 1.40 5.38 24.47
C PRO A 1016 1.12 4.00 25.09
N PHE A 1017 1.04 3.87 26.42
CA PHE A 1017 0.93 2.56 27.08
C PHE A 1017 -0.52 2.09 27.25
N ASP A 1018 -1.47 3.02 27.18
CA ASP A 1018 -2.90 2.79 26.96
C ASP A 1018 -3.14 1.58 26.05
N SER A 1019 -4.02 0.66 26.46
CA SER A 1019 -4.21 -0.63 25.77
C SER A 1019 -4.46 -0.44 24.29
N ARG A 1020 -5.23 0.62 23.96
CA ARG A 1020 -5.70 1.02 22.63
C ARG A 1020 -4.62 1.11 21.59
N VAL A 1021 -3.41 1.45 22.03
CA VAL A 1021 -2.37 1.93 21.14
C VAL A 1021 -1.71 0.77 20.40
N SER A 1022 -1.94 0.59 19.11
CA SER A 1022 -1.44 -0.53 18.31
C SER A 1022 -0.22 -0.22 17.45
N GLU A 1023 0.02 1.05 17.18
CA GLU A 1023 1.28 1.50 16.57
C GLU A 1023 1.87 2.61 17.42
N TRP A 1024 3.15 2.47 17.71
CA TRP A 1024 3.94 3.52 18.33
C TRP A 1024 4.64 4.31 17.23
N LEU A 1025 4.27 5.59 17.12
CA LEU A 1025 5.17 6.58 16.57
C LEU A 1025 6.20 6.88 17.67
N VAL A 1026 7.40 6.32 17.53
CA VAL A 1026 8.53 6.77 18.34
C VAL A 1026 8.79 8.22 17.96
N GLU A 1027 8.61 9.13 18.92
CA GLU A 1027 8.92 10.55 18.77
C GLU A 1027 10.38 10.78 19.10
N ILE A 1028 11.09 11.20 18.08
CA ILE A 1028 12.52 11.45 18.15
C ILE A 1028 12.72 12.94 17.90
N PRO A 1029 13.04 13.75 18.92
CA PRO A 1029 13.41 15.14 18.72
C PRO A 1029 14.71 15.20 17.90
N VAL A 1030 14.66 15.87 16.75
CA VAL A 1030 15.80 16.06 15.85
C VAL A 1030 16.07 17.55 15.72
N ALA A 1031 17.34 17.92 15.81
CA ALA A 1031 17.86 19.17 15.27
C ALA A 1031 18.80 18.82 14.11
N VAL A 1032 18.78 19.62 13.05
CA VAL A 1032 19.79 19.51 11.99
C VAL A 1032 21.15 19.96 12.53
N PRO A 1033 22.29 19.41 12.03
CA PRO A 1033 23.59 19.60 12.68
C PRO A 1033 24.04 21.06 12.88
N TRP A 1034 23.51 21.98 12.08
CA TRP A 1034 23.83 23.41 12.05
C TRP A 1034 22.79 24.31 12.74
N ALA A 1035 21.70 23.76 13.30
CA ALA A 1035 20.58 24.56 13.82
C ALA A 1035 20.99 25.57 14.91
N ASP A 1036 22.06 25.28 15.66
CA ASP A 1036 22.54 26.11 16.77
C ASP A 1036 23.72 27.03 16.39
N LEU A 1037 24.04 27.19 15.10
CA LEU A 1037 24.99 28.21 14.65
C LEU A 1037 24.45 29.63 14.89
N PRO A 1038 25.27 30.60 15.35
CA PRO A 1038 24.82 31.97 15.58
C PRO A 1038 24.19 32.61 14.34
N GLY A 1039 22.93 33.05 14.45
CA GLY A 1039 22.12 33.61 13.37
C GLY A 1039 21.27 32.59 12.59
N ALA A 1040 21.52 31.27 12.70
CA ALA A 1040 20.77 30.28 11.92
C ALA A 1040 19.26 30.30 12.24
N ASP A 1041 18.91 30.52 13.51
CA ASP A 1041 17.54 30.67 14.01
C ASP A 1041 16.78 31.88 13.37
N GLU A 1042 17.46 32.79 12.66
CA GLU A 1042 16.84 33.92 11.94
C GLU A 1042 16.35 33.54 10.52
N VAL A 1043 16.72 32.35 10.02
CA VAL A 1043 16.41 31.91 8.64
C VAL A 1043 15.24 30.94 8.60
N ASP A 1044 14.08 31.45 8.22
CA ASP A 1044 12.86 30.66 8.01
C ASP A 1044 12.90 29.85 6.71
N ILE A 1045 13.30 28.57 6.84
CA ILE A 1045 13.47 27.68 5.69
C ILE A 1045 12.15 27.20 5.05
N SER A 1046 10.99 27.44 5.68
CA SER A 1046 9.69 27.17 5.05
C SER A 1046 9.48 28.05 3.81
N LYS A 1047 10.10 29.25 3.78
CA LYS A 1047 9.98 30.23 2.69
C LYS A 1047 10.90 29.97 1.50
N PHE A 1048 11.70 28.89 1.49
CA PHE A 1048 12.51 28.52 0.34
C PHE A 1048 11.62 28.20 -0.87
N SER A 1049 11.78 28.92 -1.99
CA SER A 1049 10.97 28.74 -3.21
C SER A 1049 11.36 27.49 -4.00
N ALA A 1050 10.48 27.05 -4.90
CA ALA A 1050 10.75 26.03 -5.91
C ALA A 1050 11.94 26.43 -6.81
N LEU A 1051 12.07 27.72 -7.15
CA LEU A 1051 13.23 28.23 -7.89
C LEU A 1051 14.55 28.12 -7.12
N SER A 1052 14.54 28.33 -5.79
CA SER A 1052 15.75 28.16 -4.96
C SER A 1052 16.20 26.69 -4.88
N GLN A 1053 15.23 25.77 -4.82
CA GLN A 1053 15.48 24.33 -4.90
C GLN A 1053 16.04 23.96 -6.29
N MET A 1054 15.42 24.47 -7.37
CA MET A 1054 15.82 24.22 -8.76
C MET A 1054 17.24 24.72 -9.08
N ASP A 1055 17.64 25.92 -8.62
CA ASP A 1055 19.00 26.44 -8.85
C ASP A 1055 20.07 25.54 -8.19
N PHE A 1056 19.82 25.04 -6.99
CA PHE A 1056 20.77 24.17 -6.29
C PHE A 1056 20.74 22.70 -6.77
N TYR A 1057 19.57 22.19 -7.14
CA TYR A 1057 19.44 20.96 -7.93
C TYR A 1057 20.32 21.05 -9.18
N MET A 1058 20.23 22.16 -9.94
CA MET A 1058 21.07 22.39 -11.11
C MET A 1058 22.56 22.56 -10.76
N GLN A 1059 22.89 23.14 -9.60
CA GLN A 1059 24.27 23.23 -9.11
C GLN A 1059 24.88 21.82 -8.88
N VAL A 1060 24.14 20.94 -8.21
CA VAL A 1060 24.54 19.54 -7.97
C VAL A 1060 24.63 18.76 -9.29
N GLN A 1061 23.63 18.93 -10.15
CA GLN A 1061 23.53 18.32 -11.48
C GLN A 1061 24.64 18.77 -12.44
N LYS A 1062 25.17 19.99 -12.30
CA LYS A 1062 26.30 20.48 -13.12
C LYS A 1062 27.65 19.99 -12.61
N PHE A 1063 27.90 20.09 -11.30
CA PHE A 1063 29.28 20.05 -10.78
C PHE A 1063 29.69 18.72 -10.13
N TYR A 1064 28.77 17.97 -9.54
CA TYR A 1064 29.09 16.64 -8.97
C TYR A 1064 28.59 15.48 -9.85
N VAL A 1065 27.33 15.53 -10.29
CA VAL A 1065 26.64 14.37 -10.84
C VAL A 1065 27.03 14.07 -12.28
N THR A 1066 27.26 12.79 -12.58
CA THR A 1066 27.51 12.28 -13.94
C THR A 1066 26.38 11.37 -14.44
N HIS A 1067 25.47 10.89 -13.60
CA HIS A 1067 24.15 10.38 -14.02
C HIS A 1067 23.08 11.49 -13.97
N ASN A 1068 21.97 11.29 -13.25
CA ASN A 1068 21.01 12.33 -12.93
C ASN A 1068 20.96 12.56 -11.41
N THR A 1069 20.50 13.73 -11.02
CA THR A 1069 20.19 14.09 -9.63
C THR A 1069 18.74 13.70 -9.39
N SER A 1070 18.46 12.75 -8.48
CA SER A 1070 17.06 12.51 -8.09
C SER A 1070 16.56 13.64 -7.19
N ALA A 1071 15.35 14.08 -7.46
CA ALA A 1071 14.80 15.33 -6.97
C ALA A 1071 13.29 15.23 -6.81
N THR A 1072 12.81 15.70 -5.65
CA THR A 1072 11.41 16.06 -5.42
C THR A 1072 11.40 17.56 -5.15
N ILE A 1073 11.10 18.37 -6.17
CA ILE A 1073 11.01 19.83 -5.99
C ILE A 1073 9.60 20.12 -5.47
N GLU A 1074 9.53 20.61 -4.23
CA GLU A 1074 8.25 20.94 -3.59
C GLU A 1074 7.86 22.38 -3.94
N LEU A 1075 6.75 22.56 -4.68
CA LEU A 1075 6.26 23.86 -5.17
C LEU A 1075 4.87 24.23 -4.65
N ARG A 1076 4.49 25.50 -4.86
CA ARG A 1076 3.15 26.03 -4.64
C ARG A 1076 2.47 26.39 -5.96
N GLU A 1077 1.16 26.58 -5.98
CA GLU A 1077 0.38 26.87 -7.20
C GLU A 1077 0.96 28.06 -8.00
N GLN A 1078 1.20 29.20 -7.33
CA GLN A 1078 1.80 30.40 -7.94
C GLN A 1078 3.25 30.22 -8.42
N GLU A 1079 3.90 29.09 -8.10
CA GLU A 1079 5.26 28.77 -8.53
C GLU A 1079 5.28 27.88 -9.80
N ILE A 1080 4.12 27.39 -10.29
CA ILE A 1080 3.99 26.49 -11.47
C ILE A 1080 4.60 27.11 -12.73
N GLU A 1081 4.11 28.28 -13.15
CA GLU A 1081 4.56 28.97 -14.37
C GLU A 1081 6.06 29.30 -14.31
N ALA A 1082 6.54 29.74 -13.13
CA ALA A 1082 7.93 30.10 -12.92
C ALA A 1082 8.87 28.89 -12.97
N LEU A 1083 8.47 27.75 -12.37
CA LEU A 1083 9.25 26.52 -12.42
C LEU A 1083 9.22 25.89 -13.81
N GLY A 1084 8.07 25.87 -14.49
CA GLY A 1084 7.92 25.37 -15.86
C GLY A 1084 8.77 26.17 -16.84
N THR A 1085 8.74 27.50 -16.73
CA THR A 1085 9.65 28.40 -17.45
C THR A 1085 11.10 28.03 -17.16
N ARG A 1086 11.49 27.87 -15.89
CA ARG A 1086 12.88 27.57 -15.54
C ARG A 1086 13.36 26.21 -16.05
N ILE A 1087 12.51 25.18 -16.04
CA ILE A 1087 12.82 23.88 -16.63
C ILE A 1087 13.03 24.02 -18.15
N TYR A 1088 12.12 24.70 -18.85
CA TYR A 1088 12.27 25.01 -20.27
C TYR A 1088 13.62 25.72 -20.56
N GLU A 1089 13.98 26.75 -19.80
CA GLU A 1089 15.27 27.44 -19.96
C GLU A 1089 16.47 26.51 -19.77
N THR A 1090 16.47 25.67 -18.73
CA THR A 1090 17.60 24.75 -18.47
C THR A 1090 17.80 23.69 -19.56
N ILE A 1091 16.76 23.39 -20.35
CA ILE A 1091 16.85 22.50 -21.52
C ILE A 1091 17.20 23.30 -22.78
N ARG A 1092 16.58 24.48 -22.98
CA ARG A 1092 16.88 25.42 -24.08
C ARG A 1092 18.36 25.77 -24.13
N ASP A 1093 18.94 26.10 -22.97
CA ASP A 1093 20.30 26.65 -22.82
C ASP A 1093 21.34 25.56 -22.44
N ASP A 1094 20.98 24.27 -22.56
CA ASP A 1094 21.85 23.09 -22.35
C ASP A 1094 22.54 23.02 -20.97
N GLU A 1095 21.91 23.62 -19.96
CA GLU A 1095 22.41 23.71 -18.58
C GLU A 1095 22.54 22.36 -17.87
N GLY A 1096 21.96 21.29 -18.42
CA GLY A 1096 22.15 19.91 -17.97
C GLY A 1096 20.99 19.26 -17.24
N TYR A 1097 19.78 19.80 -17.36
CA TYR A 1097 18.56 19.16 -16.86
C TYR A 1097 18.32 17.83 -17.58
N ILE A 1098 17.94 16.80 -16.82
CA ILE A 1098 17.49 15.51 -17.37
C ILE A 1098 16.04 15.27 -16.96
N SER A 1099 15.77 15.07 -15.67
CA SER A 1099 14.42 14.88 -15.13
C SER A 1099 14.40 15.13 -13.61
N ALA A 1100 13.26 15.54 -13.09
CA ALA A 1100 12.95 15.71 -11.67
C ALA A 1100 11.45 15.43 -11.44
N ALA A 1101 11.11 14.87 -10.28
CA ALA A 1101 9.72 14.74 -9.85
C ALA A 1101 9.28 16.02 -9.11
N LEU A 1102 8.02 16.41 -9.28
CA LEU A 1102 7.46 17.63 -8.71
C LEU A 1102 6.23 17.27 -7.88
N LEU A 1103 6.07 17.87 -6.69
CA LEU A 1103 4.92 17.65 -5.80
C LEU A 1103 4.49 18.96 -5.15
N ALA A 1104 3.19 19.14 -4.95
CA ALA A 1104 2.64 20.27 -4.22
C ALA A 1104 3.12 20.30 -2.76
N ARG A 1105 3.23 21.49 -2.18
CA ARG A 1105 3.78 21.69 -0.85
C ARG A 1105 2.81 21.40 0.30
N PHE A 1106 3.39 20.92 1.39
CA PHE A 1106 2.72 20.67 2.66
C PHE A 1106 2.10 21.92 3.30
N ASP A 1107 2.54 23.14 2.93
CA ASP A 1107 1.97 24.39 3.40
C ASP A 1107 1.01 25.07 2.40
N ASP A 1108 0.83 24.48 1.20
CA ASP A 1108 -0.10 24.97 0.17
C ASP A 1108 -1.49 24.32 0.30
N HIS A 1109 -1.54 23.06 0.75
CA HIS A 1109 -2.77 22.32 1.03
C HIS A 1109 -2.91 21.99 2.53
N GLN A 1110 -4.14 21.77 3.00
CA GLN A 1110 -4.41 21.60 4.43
C GLN A 1110 -3.72 20.36 5.03
N THR A 1111 -3.14 20.55 6.23
CA THR A 1111 -2.21 19.58 6.83
C THR A 1111 -2.87 18.60 7.79
N PHE A 1112 -2.45 17.34 7.72
CA PHE A 1112 -2.82 16.29 8.66
C PHE A 1112 -2.11 16.44 10.02
N PRO A 1113 -2.75 16.05 11.14
CA PRO A 1113 -2.11 16.01 12.45
C PRO A 1113 -1.15 14.82 12.62
N ARG A 1114 -0.22 14.94 13.59
CA ARG A 1114 0.89 13.98 13.84
C ARG A 1114 1.70 13.63 12.60
N LEU A 1115 2.04 14.66 11.82
CA LEU A 1115 2.95 14.56 10.67
C LEU A 1115 4.20 13.72 10.97
N PRO A 1116 4.73 12.95 10.00
CA PRO A 1116 6.00 12.23 10.15
C PRO A 1116 7.20 13.14 10.46
N PHE A 1117 7.09 14.43 10.08
CA PHE A 1117 7.98 15.53 10.44
C PHE A 1117 7.12 16.67 10.97
N GLU A 1118 7.29 17.08 12.22
CA GLU A 1118 6.58 18.22 12.81
C GLU A 1118 7.58 19.30 13.23
N PRO A 1119 7.60 20.50 12.60
CA PRO A 1119 8.51 21.59 12.98
C PRO A 1119 8.33 22.04 14.44
N ILE A 1120 9.43 22.26 15.16
CA ILE A 1120 9.42 22.74 16.55
C ILE A 1120 10.44 23.86 16.78
N THR A 1121 10.19 24.70 17.79
CA THR A 1121 11.13 25.75 18.22
C THR A 1121 12.36 25.19 18.95
N LYS A 1122 13.43 25.98 19.01
CA LYS A 1122 14.64 25.71 19.80
C LYS A 1122 14.32 25.36 21.26
N GLN A 1123 13.49 26.17 21.92
CA GLN A 1123 13.11 25.96 23.33
C GLN A 1123 12.34 24.65 23.55
N GLN A 1124 11.48 24.24 22.60
CA GLN A 1124 10.81 22.94 22.65
C GLN A 1124 11.80 21.78 22.46
N TYR A 1125 12.72 21.89 21.50
CA TYR A 1125 13.76 20.88 21.27
C TYR A 1125 14.68 20.70 22.49
N GLU A 1126 15.19 21.78 23.05
CA GLU A 1126 16.05 21.76 24.25
C GLU A 1126 15.34 21.08 25.43
N LYS A 1127 14.06 21.43 25.68
CA LYS A 1127 13.22 20.78 26.70
C LYS A 1127 13.07 19.28 26.43
N LEU A 1128 12.65 18.89 25.24
CA LEU A 1128 12.44 17.49 24.88
C LEU A 1128 13.73 16.65 25.01
N MET A 1129 14.88 17.21 24.64
CA MET A 1129 16.17 16.54 24.79
C MET A 1129 16.63 16.41 26.25
N GLN A 1130 16.31 17.37 27.12
CA GLN A 1130 16.49 17.21 28.57
C GLN A 1130 15.59 16.10 29.13
N GLU A 1131 14.33 16.05 28.71
CA GLU A 1131 13.41 14.98 29.12
C GLU A 1131 13.86 13.59 28.65
N VAL A 1132 14.36 13.45 27.42
CA VAL A 1132 14.94 12.18 26.92
C VAL A 1132 16.10 11.72 27.80
N LYS A 1133 16.99 12.66 28.20
CA LYS A 1133 18.10 12.36 29.11
C LYS A 1133 17.63 11.97 30.52
N MET A 1134 16.52 12.52 31.01
CA MET A 1134 15.93 12.14 32.30
C MET A 1134 15.20 10.79 32.27
N ARG A 1135 14.62 10.39 31.12
CA ARG A 1135 13.91 9.10 30.96
C ARG A 1135 14.83 7.91 30.67
N ARG A 1136 16.05 8.14 30.18
CA ARG A 1136 16.96 7.10 29.68
C ARG A 1136 17.41 6.13 30.77
N GLN A 1137 17.03 4.85 30.63
CA GLN A 1137 17.42 3.77 31.54
C GLN A 1137 18.77 3.13 31.16
N THR A 1138 19.12 3.12 29.87
CA THR A 1138 20.37 2.55 29.35
C THR A 1138 21.00 3.44 28.29
N HIS A 1139 22.33 3.46 28.25
CA HIS A 1139 23.12 4.18 27.25
C HIS A 1139 23.47 3.30 26.03
N ASP A 1140 23.24 1.98 26.12
CA ASP A 1140 23.31 1.04 25.00
C ASP A 1140 21.90 0.58 24.59
N PHE A 1141 21.56 0.82 23.32
CA PHE A 1141 20.30 0.41 22.69
C PHE A 1141 20.27 -1.10 22.39
N HIS A 1142 21.42 -1.74 22.11
CA HIS A 1142 21.46 -3.18 21.85
C HIS A 1142 21.11 -3.99 23.10
N THR A 1143 21.65 -3.61 24.27
CA THR A 1143 21.26 -4.15 25.58
C THR A 1143 19.81 -3.85 25.97
N ALA A 1144 19.17 -2.84 25.37
CA ALA A 1144 17.72 -2.66 25.47
C ALA A 1144 16.99 -3.69 24.59
N LEU A 1145 17.31 -3.76 23.30
CA LEU A 1145 16.67 -4.66 22.33
C LEU A 1145 16.78 -6.15 22.72
N SER A 1146 17.91 -6.57 23.27
CA SER A 1146 18.13 -7.96 23.72
C SER A 1146 17.22 -8.39 24.90
N ARG A 1147 16.46 -7.46 25.51
CA ARG A 1147 15.44 -7.75 26.53
C ARG A 1147 14.09 -8.16 25.94
N TYR A 1148 13.91 -8.03 24.62
CA TYR A 1148 12.60 -8.09 23.97
C TYR A 1148 12.56 -8.97 22.69
N ASP A 1149 13.68 -9.17 22.00
CA ASP A 1149 13.71 -9.88 20.70
C ASP A 1149 13.88 -11.42 20.86
N PHE A 1150 12.85 -12.10 21.39
CA PHE A 1150 12.88 -13.53 21.76
C PHE A 1150 12.55 -14.53 20.63
N GLY A 1151 12.73 -14.18 19.35
CA GLY A 1151 12.65 -15.14 18.24
C GLY A 1151 11.31 -15.26 17.49
N GLU A 1152 10.18 -14.71 17.98
CA GLU A 1152 8.85 -15.04 17.42
C GLU A 1152 8.37 -14.19 16.21
N LEU A 1153 8.99 -13.04 15.91
CA LEU A 1153 8.55 -12.11 14.84
C LEU A 1153 9.29 -12.28 13.50
N MET A 1154 8.58 -12.10 12.39
CA MET A 1154 9.09 -12.27 11.02
C MET A 1154 10.00 -11.12 10.55
N GLU A 1155 10.89 -11.40 9.60
CA GLU A 1155 11.75 -10.40 8.94
C GLU A 1155 11.10 -9.86 7.66
N VAL A 1156 11.20 -8.55 7.44
CA VAL A 1156 10.90 -7.88 6.17
C VAL A 1156 12.16 -7.11 5.76
N GLY A 1157 12.63 -7.32 4.53
CA GLY A 1157 13.82 -6.64 4.01
C GLY A 1157 13.56 -5.16 3.69
N PRO A 1158 14.60 -4.39 3.30
CA PRO A 1158 14.45 -3.00 2.89
C PRO A 1158 13.55 -2.86 1.65
N ALA A 1159 12.32 -2.43 1.90
CA ALA A 1159 11.37 -1.95 0.90
C ALA A 1159 11.83 -0.60 0.31
N GLY A 1160 11.21 -0.20 -0.82
CA GLY A 1160 11.33 1.15 -1.35
C GLY A 1160 10.79 2.19 -0.36
N CYS A 1161 11.22 3.44 -0.53
CA CYS A 1161 10.58 4.57 0.14
C CYS A 1161 9.47 5.10 -0.78
N ASP A 1162 8.22 4.70 -0.53
CA ASP A 1162 7.07 5.34 -1.17
C ASP A 1162 7.07 6.83 -0.76
N SER A 1163 7.24 7.72 -1.74
CA SER A 1163 7.08 9.18 -1.61
C SER A 1163 5.63 9.58 -1.36
N ASP A 1164 4.71 8.68 -1.69
CA ASP A 1164 3.34 8.96 -2.16
C ASP A 1164 2.35 9.27 -1.01
N LYS A 1165 2.88 9.73 0.13
CA LYS A 1165 2.09 10.31 1.24
C LYS A 1165 1.61 11.74 0.96
N CYS A 1166 1.71 12.21 -0.27
CA CYS A 1166 1.48 13.60 -0.69
C CYS A 1166 0.68 13.61 -2.00
N MET A 1167 -0.59 13.22 -1.95
CA MET A 1167 -1.54 13.28 -3.07
C MET A 1167 -2.80 14.03 -2.65
N LEU A 1168 -3.42 14.73 -3.59
CA LEU A 1168 -4.39 15.81 -3.32
C LEU A 1168 -5.84 15.44 -3.62
N PRO A 1169 -6.82 16.14 -3.01
CA PRO A 1169 -8.13 16.39 -3.61
C PRO A 1169 -8.09 17.63 -4.52
N GLU A 1170 -8.86 17.64 -5.61
CA GLU A 1170 -9.06 18.84 -6.45
C GLU A 1170 -10.32 19.63 -6.03
N GLU A 1171 -10.29 20.96 -6.20
CA GLU A 1171 -11.48 21.82 -6.24
C GLU A 1171 -11.65 22.42 -7.65
N ASN A 1172 -12.88 22.73 -8.05
CA ASN A 1172 -13.21 23.12 -9.43
C ASN A 1172 -12.68 24.52 -9.83
N PRO A 1173 -12.21 24.71 -11.08
CA PRO A 1173 -11.93 26.03 -11.62
C PRO A 1173 -13.22 26.83 -11.89
N ASN A 1174 -13.13 28.16 -11.72
CA ASN A 1174 -14.09 29.17 -12.21
C ASN A 1174 -13.36 30.18 -13.12
#